data_AF-A0A8H4W4Q9-F1
#
_entry.id   AF-A0A8H4W4Q9-F1
#
_cell.length_a   1.000
_cell.length_b   1.000
_cell.length_c   1.000
_cell.angle_alpha   90.00
_cell.angle_beta   90.00
_cell.angle_gamma   90.00
#
_symmetry.space_group_name_H-M   'P 1'
#
loop_
_entity.id
_entity.type
_entity.pdbx_description
1 polymer ?
#
loop_
_entity_poly.entity_id
_entity_poly.type
_entity_poly.pdbx_seq_one_letter_code
_entity_poly.pdbx_strand_id
1 'polypeptide(L)'
;MPFKSPFPELDLPKVNILSYLFPPDQSPSTEPLWIDSKTPNLSLSPAQLLGWVKRLSYGLERSGVRKGDVVMIYTPNHIFVPVAYLGIVGAGYAFSGANPIYTLPEMVHQIKNTGAQIILAHPTMVKTAVTAASKAGLSKSRIFQFSDVENVPLDGVRDWRSLIGTTSEGERYSWPKLSPEESVNTVATINYSSGTTGLPKGVCVSHYNLIANIEQTIFIRYHQKPFTRETRPPERWIGFLPLYHAYGQLYTILMAIKLQVPVYVMKQFVYGEFLQAIQDFKITHLQIAPPILVMLNKRQETAKYDISSVTDVLCGAAPLSKELQNDVSKRFDMQINQGWGMTEVTCGAIHVPGGVYDDSGSVGQLDPNTECMLLDDDGKEVAIRKPGEMYIRGPQVCLRYWKNDVATKESISDDKWLRTGDVAVCDDRGYFWIVDRKKELIKVNALQVAPAELEAVLLEHDHIADAAVVGITLHNEEWPRAYVAVQDHAKGKITPAEIQDWMKSRVAKHKWLVEAEEKPLFVYSTSQSSLLLLFLFNKMAPSAMPDPNGVATNGVNGSGISYAETSPSEDYRILPQYHSKATKLRVASIGAGATGLCLAYKMERMLEAGSWELTLFEKNSHFGGTWYENTYPGVACDIPSHLYTFSWDPNPNWTHYFAYGPEIQKYFEGFAERHGTQKYIKLNQKVVEAIWHETDGKWTIVLENPLTGERTEDWCHVLVNGSGILNNWKWPEIEGIHDFKGPLIHSAHWDHSVDFKGKEIGVIGTGSSSVQIVPQLQKEVKHMDVFMRSPTWISPPFGGGVLGELKGGEDNPGERQYTFTEADKEKFLNDPEYLLMFRKKIESEINSLFGMYQQGSEMSNQFREVIRAEMNRRMGPGNEKLKEFIIPKWSPGCRRISPGDGYLEALVKENVQPVFSGIKKVVPEGIVTEDGALHKMDVLVCATGFQVAFRPAFKVVNENGVTLDDDWGTGPNLYLGLSAPRFPNFYTIVGPGATWSSGTLLPSIETSVEYAVKCMRKIQKEQIRSMDVKQEALDDIYAHFDEFHKTTVWQEECRSWFKDGKIKNRIYLWPGSTIHFLKTIKDPRFEDYNIRYRYKNRFAFLGNGEVKAHTKKGEVLGLAPYVRNSDHEWSIE
;
A
#
# COMPACT_ATOMS: atom_id res chain seq x y z
N MET A 1 -37.34 -21.52 27.62
CA MET A 1 -37.76 -22.30 26.44
C MET A 1 -37.38 -21.50 25.21
N PRO A 2 -36.81 -22.13 24.17
CA PRO A 2 -36.42 -21.45 22.95
C PRO A 2 -37.58 -20.64 22.35
N PHE A 3 -37.24 -19.44 21.87
CA PHE A 3 -38.10 -18.68 20.98
C PHE A 3 -38.29 -19.50 19.69
N LYS A 4 -39.53 -19.56 19.20
CA LYS A 4 -39.87 -20.17 17.91
C LYS A 4 -40.35 -19.07 16.97
N SER A 5 -40.22 -19.30 15.67
CA SER A 5 -40.90 -18.48 14.66
C SER A 5 -42.40 -18.33 14.98
N PRO A 6 -42.96 -17.11 14.90
CA PRO A 6 -44.41 -16.89 15.06
C PRO A 6 -45.20 -17.30 13.80
N PHE A 7 -44.52 -17.71 12.74
CA PHE A 7 -45.09 -18.08 11.45
C PHE A 7 -45.29 -19.60 11.35
N PRO A 8 -46.24 -20.07 10.52
CA PRO A 8 -46.44 -21.51 10.30
C PRO A 8 -45.17 -22.16 9.73
N GLU A 9 -44.94 -23.43 10.07
CA GLU A 9 -43.93 -24.24 9.40
C GLU A 9 -44.25 -24.37 7.91
N LEU A 10 -43.27 -24.05 7.06
CA LEU A 10 -43.36 -24.25 5.62
C LEU A 10 -43.03 -25.70 5.28
N ASP A 11 -43.71 -26.25 4.27
CA ASP A 11 -43.23 -27.45 3.57
C ASP A 11 -42.14 -27.04 2.58
N LEU A 12 -40.91 -27.49 2.85
CA LEU A 12 -39.70 -27.02 2.19
C LEU A 12 -39.17 -28.10 1.21
N PRO A 13 -39.18 -27.86 -0.12
CA PRO A 13 -38.84 -28.89 -1.10
C PRO A 13 -37.41 -29.45 -0.98
N LYS A 14 -37.30 -30.73 -0.66
CA LYS A 14 -36.02 -31.46 -0.55
C LYS A 14 -35.60 -32.06 -1.89
N VAL A 15 -35.22 -31.20 -2.83
CA VAL A 15 -34.85 -31.55 -4.21
C VAL A 15 -33.51 -30.92 -4.64
N ASN A 16 -33.09 -31.15 -5.91
CA ASN A 16 -32.01 -30.37 -6.54
C ASN A 16 -32.50 -28.92 -6.77
N ILE A 17 -31.63 -27.93 -6.55
CA ILE A 17 -31.96 -26.50 -6.75
C ILE A 17 -32.46 -26.22 -8.18
N LEU A 18 -31.92 -26.87 -9.22
CA LEU A 18 -32.42 -26.69 -10.58
C LEU A 18 -33.85 -27.23 -10.74
N SER A 19 -34.20 -28.35 -10.11
CA SER A 19 -35.57 -28.88 -10.14
C SER A 19 -36.58 -28.00 -9.37
N TYR A 20 -36.10 -27.17 -8.44
CA TYR A 20 -36.91 -26.23 -7.67
C TYR A 20 -37.12 -24.88 -8.39
N LEU A 21 -36.14 -24.45 -9.19
CA LEU A 21 -36.19 -23.22 -10.01
C LEU A 21 -36.78 -23.45 -11.41
N PHE A 22 -36.61 -24.66 -11.95
CA PHE A 22 -37.13 -25.11 -13.25
C PHE A 22 -37.92 -26.42 -13.06
N PRO A 23 -39.16 -26.35 -12.52
CA PRO A 23 -39.99 -27.53 -12.35
C PRO A 23 -40.47 -28.07 -13.72
N PRO A 24 -40.61 -29.40 -13.88
CA PRO A 24 -40.73 -30.04 -15.20
C PRO A 24 -42.06 -29.81 -15.92
N ASP A 25 -43.06 -29.28 -15.21
CA ASP A 25 -44.38 -28.87 -15.70
C ASP A 25 -44.40 -27.44 -16.27
N GLN A 26 -43.32 -26.66 -16.12
CA GLN A 26 -43.29 -25.24 -16.46
C GLN A 26 -42.20 -24.92 -17.48
N SER A 27 -42.57 -24.18 -18.54
CA SER A 27 -41.60 -23.68 -19.51
C SER A 27 -40.86 -22.47 -18.93
N PRO A 28 -39.51 -22.42 -18.97
CA PRO A 28 -38.76 -21.25 -18.52
C PRO A 28 -39.11 -20.00 -19.33
N SER A 29 -39.21 -18.84 -18.66
CA SER A 29 -39.53 -17.58 -19.34
C SER A 29 -38.49 -17.19 -20.39
N THR A 30 -38.96 -16.59 -21.48
CA THR A 30 -38.15 -15.97 -22.53
C THR A 30 -37.76 -14.53 -22.23
N GLU A 31 -38.37 -13.90 -21.22
CA GLU A 31 -38.16 -12.49 -20.90
C GLU A 31 -36.79 -12.23 -20.24
N PRO A 32 -36.09 -11.13 -20.59
CA PRO A 32 -34.83 -10.75 -19.96
C PRO A 32 -34.92 -10.65 -18.43
N LEU A 33 -34.02 -11.35 -17.72
CA LEU A 33 -33.99 -11.34 -16.26
C LEU A 33 -32.66 -10.82 -15.72
N TRP A 34 -31.52 -11.32 -16.17
CA TRP A 34 -30.22 -10.72 -15.82
C TRP A 34 -29.79 -9.78 -16.92
N ILE A 35 -29.79 -8.47 -16.63
CA ILE A 35 -29.56 -7.40 -17.60
C ILE A 35 -28.27 -6.67 -17.21
N ASP A 36 -27.35 -6.41 -18.13
CA ASP A 36 -26.18 -5.57 -17.83
C ASP A 36 -26.62 -4.11 -17.66
N SER A 37 -26.34 -3.52 -16.50
CA SER A 37 -26.77 -2.16 -16.15
C SER A 37 -26.17 -1.04 -17.02
N LYS A 38 -25.05 -1.29 -17.73
CA LYS A 38 -24.45 -0.33 -18.67
C LYS A 38 -24.83 -0.62 -20.12
N THR A 39 -25.10 -1.89 -20.44
CA THR A 39 -25.46 -2.35 -21.79
C THR A 39 -26.74 -3.18 -21.74
N PRO A 40 -27.95 -2.60 -21.57
CA PRO A 40 -29.17 -3.39 -21.32
C PRO A 40 -29.54 -4.41 -22.41
N ASN A 41 -29.06 -4.22 -23.65
CA ASN A 41 -29.20 -5.18 -24.74
C ASN A 41 -28.43 -6.50 -24.48
N LEU A 42 -27.39 -6.47 -23.63
CA LEU A 42 -26.66 -7.63 -23.13
C LEU A 42 -27.42 -8.17 -21.92
N SER A 43 -28.22 -9.22 -22.14
CA SER A 43 -29.07 -9.82 -21.12
C SER A 43 -29.18 -11.33 -21.26
N LEU A 44 -29.68 -12.01 -20.22
CA LEU A 44 -30.10 -13.41 -20.25
C LEU A 44 -31.52 -13.56 -19.68
N SER A 45 -32.39 -14.25 -20.41
CA SER A 45 -33.65 -14.78 -19.90
C SER A 45 -33.47 -16.13 -19.19
N PRO A 46 -34.43 -16.59 -18.36
CA PRO A 46 -34.39 -17.91 -17.73
C PRO A 46 -34.22 -19.07 -18.72
N ALA A 47 -34.87 -19.00 -19.88
CA ALA A 47 -34.70 -20.00 -20.95
C ALA A 47 -33.28 -20.01 -21.53
N GLN A 48 -32.72 -18.83 -21.83
CA GLN A 48 -31.33 -18.71 -22.32
C GLN A 48 -30.33 -19.19 -21.27
N LEU A 49 -30.48 -18.74 -20.02
CA LEU A 49 -29.63 -19.17 -18.91
C LEU A 49 -29.70 -20.69 -18.71
N LEU A 50 -30.88 -21.31 -18.75
CA LEU A 50 -30.99 -22.77 -18.62
C LEU A 50 -30.22 -23.50 -19.72
N GLY A 51 -30.28 -22.99 -20.96
CA GLY A 51 -29.47 -23.49 -22.07
C GLY A 51 -27.96 -23.45 -21.77
N TRP A 52 -27.45 -22.32 -21.27
CA TRP A 52 -26.04 -22.21 -20.89
C TRP A 52 -25.67 -23.05 -19.65
N VAL A 53 -26.55 -23.14 -18.65
CA VAL A 53 -26.39 -23.95 -17.43
C VAL A 53 -26.19 -25.42 -17.80
N LYS A 54 -27.11 -26.00 -18.59
CA LYS A 54 -27.02 -27.41 -19.00
C LYS A 54 -25.76 -27.69 -19.83
N ARG A 55 -25.36 -26.75 -20.70
CA ARG A 55 -24.11 -26.83 -21.48
C ARG A 55 -22.87 -26.79 -20.59
N LEU A 56 -22.86 -25.96 -19.54
CA LEU A 56 -21.77 -25.90 -18.58
C LEU A 56 -21.67 -27.17 -17.73
N SER A 57 -22.80 -27.64 -17.18
CA SER A 57 -22.86 -28.88 -16.40
C SER A 57 -22.30 -30.07 -17.19
N TYR A 58 -22.73 -30.23 -18.46
CA TYR A 58 -22.19 -31.25 -19.37
C TYR A 58 -20.69 -31.08 -19.65
N GLY A 59 -20.21 -29.84 -19.80
CA GLY A 59 -18.78 -29.55 -19.99
C GLY A 59 -17.91 -29.91 -18.78
N LEU A 60 -18.42 -29.63 -17.58
CA LEU A 60 -17.77 -30.00 -16.32
C LEU A 60 -17.69 -31.52 -16.16
N GLU A 61 -18.80 -32.23 -16.40
CA GLU A 61 -18.86 -33.71 -16.41
C GLU A 61 -17.87 -34.30 -17.43
N ARG A 62 -17.90 -33.85 -18.67
CA ARG A 62 -16.98 -34.26 -19.76
C ARG A 62 -15.51 -33.98 -19.43
N SER A 63 -15.22 -32.98 -18.60
CA SER A 63 -13.86 -32.70 -18.11
C SER A 63 -13.42 -33.57 -16.91
N GLY A 64 -14.31 -34.42 -16.39
CA GLY A 64 -14.04 -35.39 -15.33
C GLY A 64 -14.27 -34.88 -13.91
N VAL A 65 -15.02 -33.78 -13.72
CA VAL A 65 -15.44 -33.31 -12.39
C VAL A 65 -16.51 -34.24 -11.82
N ARG A 66 -16.40 -34.60 -10.53
CA ARG A 66 -17.20 -35.61 -9.84
C ARG A 66 -18.06 -35.00 -8.73
N LYS A 67 -19.15 -35.68 -8.35
CA LYS A 67 -20.03 -35.24 -7.25
C LYS A 67 -19.22 -34.96 -5.99
N GLY A 68 -19.34 -33.74 -5.45
CA GLY A 68 -18.56 -33.28 -4.29
C GLY A 68 -17.20 -32.62 -4.58
N ASP A 69 -16.73 -32.62 -5.83
CA ASP A 69 -15.59 -31.79 -6.23
C ASP A 69 -15.97 -30.30 -6.19
N VAL A 70 -15.00 -29.43 -5.94
CA VAL A 70 -15.18 -27.97 -5.92
C VAL A 70 -14.85 -27.36 -7.28
N VAL A 71 -15.75 -26.53 -7.83
CA VAL A 71 -15.48 -25.65 -8.96
C VAL A 71 -15.53 -24.21 -8.47
N MET A 72 -14.49 -23.45 -8.78
CA MET A 72 -14.25 -22.11 -8.23
C MET A 72 -14.49 -21.02 -9.28
N ILE A 73 -15.07 -19.89 -8.87
CA ILE A 73 -15.07 -18.66 -9.68
C ILE A 73 -14.15 -17.60 -9.05
N TYR A 74 -13.48 -16.83 -9.90
CA TYR A 74 -12.61 -15.71 -9.50
C TYR A 74 -12.83 -14.55 -10.48
N THR A 75 -13.92 -13.81 -10.27
CA THR A 75 -14.49 -12.86 -11.25
C THR A 75 -15.29 -11.75 -10.54
N PRO A 76 -15.28 -10.49 -11.06
CA PRO A 76 -16.27 -9.48 -10.68
C PRO A 76 -17.68 -9.87 -11.12
N ASN A 77 -18.68 -9.03 -10.86
CA ASN A 77 -20.04 -9.30 -11.28
C ASN A 77 -20.19 -9.21 -12.82
N HIS A 78 -20.95 -10.14 -13.41
CA HIS A 78 -21.46 -10.07 -14.79
C HIS A 78 -22.64 -11.05 -14.95
N ILE A 79 -23.48 -10.87 -15.97
CA ILE A 79 -24.74 -11.63 -16.13
C ILE A 79 -24.57 -13.15 -16.29
N PHE A 80 -23.35 -13.63 -16.56
CA PHE A 80 -23.04 -15.06 -16.64
C PHE A 80 -22.61 -15.69 -15.30
N VAL A 81 -22.36 -14.93 -14.22
CA VAL A 81 -22.11 -15.52 -12.89
C VAL A 81 -23.29 -16.41 -12.42
N PRO A 82 -24.57 -16.02 -12.61
CA PRO A 82 -25.73 -16.91 -12.48
C PRO A 82 -25.59 -18.26 -13.22
N VAL A 83 -25.06 -18.27 -14.45
CA VAL A 83 -24.83 -19.49 -15.24
C VAL A 83 -23.78 -20.38 -14.59
N ALA A 84 -22.66 -19.81 -14.11
CA ALA A 84 -21.63 -20.57 -13.41
C ALA A 84 -22.17 -21.17 -12.12
N TYR A 85 -22.82 -20.37 -11.27
CA TYR A 85 -23.40 -20.82 -10.01
C TYR A 85 -24.38 -21.98 -10.24
N LEU A 86 -25.40 -21.78 -11.09
CA LEU A 86 -26.44 -22.78 -11.32
C LEU A 86 -25.95 -24.00 -12.11
N GLY A 87 -24.97 -23.84 -13.02
CA GLY A 87 -24.36 -24.95 -13.76
C GLY A 87 -23.42 -25.82 -12.94
N ILE A 88 -22.73 -25.24 -11.95
CA ILE A 88 -21.90 -25.98 -10.98
C ILE A 88 -22.79 -26.68 -9.96
N VAL A 89 -23.59 -25.90 -9.21
CA VAL A 89 -24.43 -26.43 -8.13
C VAL A 89 -25.43 -27.44 -8.66
N GLY A 90 -26.13 -27.11 -9.76
CA GLY A 90 -27.15 -27.98 -10.34
C GLY A 90 -26.65 -29.36 -10.76
N ALA A 91 -25.37 -29.48 -11.14
CA ALA A 91 -24.75 -30.74 -11.51
C ALA A 91 -24.36 -31.62 -10.29
N GLY A 92 -24.52 -31.14 -9.06
CA GLY A 92 -24.07 -31.82 -7.84
C GLY A 92 -22.60 -31.58 -7.50
N TYR A 93 -22.02 -30.51 -8.02
CA TYR A 93 -20.67 -30.04 -7.66
C TYR A 93 -20.75 -28.89 -6.65
N ALA A 94 -19.73 -28.73 -5.83
CA ALA A 94 -19.67 -27.64 -4.87
C ALA A 94 -19.15 -26.35 -5.55
N PHE A 95 -19.94 -25.28 -5.50
CA PHE A 95 -19.50 -23.94 -5.90
C PHE A 95 -18.63 -23.31 -4.80
N SER A 96 -17.56 -22.60 -5.17
CA SER A 96 -16.88 -21.68 -4.24
C SER A 96 -16.51 -20.36 -4.93
N GLY A 97 -16.86 -19.25 -4.31
CA GLY A 97 -16.49 -17.91 -4.76
C GLY A 97 -15.17 -17.46 -4.14
N ALA A 98 -14.25 -16.93 -4.96
CA ALA A 98 -13.05 -16.25 -4.52
C ALA A 98 -13.18 -14.73 -4.76
N ASN A 99 -12.76 -13.93 -3.77
CA ASN A 99 -12.90 -12.48 -3.80
C ASN A 99 -11.89 -11.86 -4.80
N PRO A 100 -12.32 -11.13 -5.86
CA PRO A 100 -11.44 -10.57 -6.89
C PRO A 100 -10.35 -9.60 -6.44
N ILE A 101 -10.38 -9.13 -5.18
CA ILE A 101 -9.29 -8.32 -4.60
C ILE A 101 -8.29 -9.12 -3.73
N TYR A 102 -8.42 -10.44 -3.64
CA TYR A 102 -7.49 -11.27 -2.87
C TYR A 102 -6.05 -11.18 -3.38
N THR A 103 -5.12 -11.14 -2.43
CA THR A 103 -3.69 -11.25 -2.68
C THR A 103 -3.32 -12.68 -3.10
N LEU A 104 -2.15 -12.84 -3.73
CA LEU A 104 -1.67 -14.15 -4.18
C LEU A 104 -1.61 -15.21 -3.04
N PRO A 105 -1.15 -14.91 -1.80
CA PRO A 105 -1.19 -15.87 -0.70
C PRO A 105 -2.61 -16.33 -0.32
N GLU A 106 -3.59 -15.43 -0.28
CA GLU A 106 -4.99 -15.74 0.05
C GLU A 106 -5.62 -16.63 -1.03
N MET A 107 -5.37 -16.31 -2.31
CA MET A 107 -5.82 -17.11 -3.44
C MET A 107 -5.20 -18.51 -3.43
N VAL A 108 -3.90 -18.63 -3.15
CA VAL A 108 -3.22 -19.93 -2.96
C VAL A 108 -3.82 -20.72 -1.79
N HIS A 109 -4.14 -20.05 -0.68
CA HIS A 109 -4.77 -20.67 0.47
C HIS A 109 -6.15 -21.24 0.12
N GLN A 110 -7.03 -20.45 -0.51
CA GLN A 110 -8.38 -20.91 -0.85
C GLN A 110 -8.36 -22.06 -1.86
N ILE A 111 -7.49 -22.04 -2.89
CA ILE A 111 -7.37 -23.16 -3.85
C ILE A 111 -6.91 -24.45 -3.13
N LYS A 112 -5.91 -24.38 -2.24
CA LYS A 112 -5.44 -25.53 -1.45
C LYS A 112 -6.51 -26.04 -0.48
N ASN A 113 -7.21 -25.15 0.22
CA ASN A 113 -8.21 -25.52 1.22
C ASN A 113 -9.47 -26.12 0.58
N THR A 114 -10.02 -25.49 -0.46
CA THR A 114 -11.08 -26.08 -1.29
C THR A 114 -10.63 -27.41 -1.90
N GLY A 115 -9.48 -27.42 -2.58
CA GLY A 115 -9.11 -28.49 -3.52
C GLY A 115 -9.81 -28.33 -4.86
N ALA A 116 -10.00 -27.09 -5.32
CA ALA A 116 -10.73 -26.77 -6.55
C ALA A 116 -10.18 -27.52 -7.78
N GLN A 117 -11.07 -28.20 -8.51
CA GLN A 117 -10.73 -28.99 -9.70
C GLN A 117 -10.72 -28.17 -10.98
N ILE A 118 -11.50 -27.08 -11.04
CA ILE A 118 -11.56 -26.10 -12.13
C ILE A 118 -11.69 -24.69 -11.55
N ILE A 119 -11.06 -23.71 -12.20
CA ILE A 119 -11.19 -22.28 -11.89
C ILE A 119 -11.70 -21.52 -13.12
N LEU A 120 -12.83 -20.83 -12.96
CA LEU A 120 -13.39 -19.88 -13.92
C LEU A 120 -12.94 -18.47 -13.52
N ALA A 121 -11.89 -17.95 -14.16
CA ALA A 121 -11.24 -16.70 -13.79
C ALA A 121 -11.52 -15.59 -14.82
N HIS A 122 -11.85 -14.38 -14.38
CA HIS A 122 -12.03 -13.24 -15.29
C HIS A 122 -10.74 -12.91 -16.05
N PRO A 123 -10.78 -12.44 -17.31
CA PRO A 123 -9.58 -12.10 -18.10
C PRO A 123 -8.55 -11.23 -17.35
N THR A 124 -9.01 -10.18 -16.64
CA THR A 124 -8.13 -9.31 -15.83
C THR A 124 -7.47 -10.01 -14.64
N MET A 125 -7.96 -11.19 -14.27
CA MET A 125 -7.58 -11.97 -13.09
C MET A 125 -6.82 -13.27 -13.44
N VAL A 126 -6.69 -13.60 -14.74
CA VAL A 126 -6.04 -14.83 -15.25
C VAL A 126 -4.63 -15.00 -14.70
N LYS A 127 -3.82 -13.92 -14.68
CA LYS A 127 -2.42 -13.99 -14.21
C LYS A 127 -2.34 -14.46 -12.76
N THR A 128 -3.08 -13.82 -11.86
CA THR A 128 -3.16 -14.21 -10.45
C THR A 128 -3.71 -15.63 -10.30
N ALA A 129 -4.74 -16.02 -11.06
CA ALA A 129 -5.30 -17.37 -11.04
C ALA A 129 -4.30 -18.44 -11.47
N VAL A 130 -3.53 -18.21 -12.54
CA VAL A 130 -2.49 -19.13 -13.04
C VAL A 130 -1.35 -19.28 -12.03
N THR A 131 -0.84 -18.18 -11.47
CA THR A 131 0.22 -18.21 -10.45
C THR A 131 -0.26 -18.88 -9.17
N ALA A 132 -1.49 -18.61 -8.73
CA ALA A 132 -2.06 -19.21 -7.53
C ALA A 132 -2.33 -20.71 -7.70
N ALA A 133 -2.92 -21.12 -8.82
CA ALA A 133 -3.15 -22.51 -9.17
C ALA A 133 -1.82 -23.29 -9.24
N SER A 134 -0.79 -22.72 -9.87
CA SER A 134 0.55 -23.33 -9.94
C SER A 134 1.15 -23.54 -8.53
N LYS A 135 1.14 -22.51 -7.66
CA LYS A 135 1.58 -22.65 -6.26
C LYS A 135 0.64 -23.52 -5.39
N ALA A 136 -0.53 -23.89 -5.91
CA ALA A 136 -1.49 -24.82 -5.31
C ALA A 136 -1.44 -26.25 -5.88
N GLY A 137 -0.67 -26.51 -6.94
CA GLY A 137 -0.59 -27.81 -7.60
C GLY A 137 -1.72 -28.11 -8.60
N LEU A 138 -2.58 -27.13 -8.90
CA LEU A 138 -3.63 -27.26 -9.91
C LEU A 138 -3.06 -26.95 -11.31
N SER A 139 -3.30 -27.85 -12.26
CA SER A 139 -2.85 -27.66 -13.65
C SER A 139 -3.50 -26.42 -14.30
N LYS A 140 -2.69 -25.65 -15.02
CA LYS A 140 -3.13 -24.54 -15.87
C LYS A 140 -4.22 -24.94 -16.88
N SER A 141 -4.28 -26.20 -17.31
CA SER A 141 -5.33 -26.73 -18.19
C SER A 141 -6.72 -26.87 -17.54
N ARG A 142 -6.82 -26.66 -16.22
CA ARG A 142 -8.07 -26.59 -15.44
C ARG A 142 -8.59 -25.17 -15.23
N ILE A 143 -7.89 -24.16 -15.76
CA ILE A 143 -8.27 -22.76 -15.67
C ILE A 143 -8.90 -22.35 -17.00
N PHE A 144 -9.96 -21.55 -16.93
CA PHE A 144 -10.64 -20.99 -18.11
C PHE A 144 -10.95 -19.51 -17.89
N GLN A 145 -10.84 -18.71 -18.96
CA GLN A 145 -11.24 -17.31 -18.94
C GLN A 145 -12.76 -17.21 -18.92
N PHE A 146 -13.30 -16.45 -17.98
CA PHE A 146 -14.74 -16.40 -17.70
C PHE A 146 -15.26 -14.96 -17.69
N SER A 147 -16.06 -14.64 -18.70
CA SER A 147 -16.75 -13.36 -18.85
C SER A 147 -18.01 -13.53 -19.71
N ASP A 148 -18.85 -12.50 -19.69
CA ASP A 148 -20.02 -12.34 -20.57
C ASP A 148 -19.65 -12.21 -22.06
N VAL A 149 -18.53 -11.58 -22.39
CA VAL A 149 -17.91 -11.62 -23.73
C VAL A 149 -17.04 -12.87 -23.94
N GLU A 150 -16.71 -13.18 -25.21
CA GLU A 150 -15.77 -14.23 -25.62
C GLU A 150 -14.35 -13.66 -25.76
N ASN A 151 -13.35 -14.44 -25.33
CA ASN A 151 -11.96 -13.98 -25.22
C ASN A 151 -10.98 -14.78 -26.09
N VAL A 152 -10.03 -14.08 -26.69
CA VAL A 152 -8.80 -14.70 -27.22
C VAL A 152 -7.97 -15.29 -26.07
N PRO A 153 -7.23 -16.41 -26.27
CA PRO A 153 -6.48 -17.06 -25.19
C PRO A 153 -5.38 -16.16 -24.57
N LEU A 154 -5.58 -15.75 -23.32
CA LEU A 154 -4.63 -14.94 -22.55
C LEU A 154 -3.70 -15.84 -21.73
N ASP A 155 -2.40 -15.61 -21.82
CA ASP A 155 -1.35 -16.46 -21.22
C ASP A 155 -1.53 -17.96 -21.54
N GLY A 156 -2.17 -18.32 -22.67
CA GLY A 156 -2.51 -19.71 -23.02
C GLY A 156 -3.68 -20.33 -22.24
N VAL A 157 -4.44 -19.53 -21.47
CA VAL A 157 -5.71 -19.93 -20.84
C VAL A 157 -6.85 -19.67 -21.83
N ARG A 158 -7.66 -20.70 -22.10
CA ARG A 158 -8.74 -20.65 -23.10
C ARG A 158 -10.02 -20.06 -22.51
N ASP A 159 -10.89 -19.52 -23.35
CA ASP A 159 -12.25 -19.12 -22.94
C ASP A 159 -13.06 -20.31 -22.42
N TRP A 160 -13.90 -20.09 -21.41
CA TRP A 160 -14.77 -21.11 -20.82
C TRP A 160 -15.76 -21.72 -21.82
N ARG A 161 -16.06 -21.03 -22.93
CA ARG A 161 -16.83 -21.59 -24.06
C ARG A 161 -16.16 -22.81 -24.72
N SER A 162 -14.86 -23.03 -24.46
CA SER A 162 -14.12 -24.25 -24.86
C SER A 162 -14.27 -25.44 -23.89
N LEU A 163 -14.86 -25.23 -22.70
CA LEU A 163 -15.18 -26.28 -21.73
C LEU A 163 -16.57 -26.88 -21.99
N ILE A 164 -17.56 -26.00 -22.23
CA ILE A 164 -18.99 -26.32 -22.28
C ILE A 164 -19.39 -27.22 -23.46
N GLY A 165 -20.57 -27.84 -23.36
CA GLY A 165 -21.21 -28.54 -24.48
C GLY A 165 -21.71 -27.62 -25.59
N THR A 166 -21.90 -28.20 -26.77
CA THR A 166 -22.76 -27.69 -27.85
C THR A 166 -24.21 -27.59 -27.40
N THR A 167 -25.05 -26.90 -28.17
CA THR A 167 -26.49 -26.76 -27.85
C THR A 167 -27.17 -28.12 -27.73
N SER A 168 -26.93 -29.07 -28.65
CA SER A 168 -27.59 -30.38 -28.59
C SER A 168 -27.06 -31.32 -27.50
N GLU A 169 -25.81 -31.15 -27.04
CA GLU A 169 -25.34 -31.80 -25.81
C GLU A 169 -26.09 -31.24 -24.59
N GLY A 170 -26.28 -29.91 -24.51
CA GLY A 170 -27.04 -29.26 -23.43
C GLY A 170 -28.56 -29.53 -23.45
N GLU A 171 -29.17 -29.69 -24.63
CA GLU A 171 -30.56 -30.14 -24.79
C GLU A 171 -30.75 -31.53 -24.16
N ARG A 172 -29.85 -32.47 -24.47
CA ARG A 172 -29.90 -33.87 -23.99
C ARG A 172 -29.49 -34.03 -22.53
N TYR A 173 -28.63 -33.15 -22.02
CA TYR A 173 -28.18 -33.21 -20.62
C TYR A 173 -29.36 -33.20 -19.65
N SER A 174 -29.24 -33.90 -18.53
CA SER A 174 -30.19 -33.90 -17.42
C SER A 174 -29.40 -33.85 -16.11
N TRP A 175 -29.70 -32.86 -15.26
CA TRP A 175 -29.05 -32.74 -13.96
C TRP A 175 -29.50 -33.87 -13.01
N PRO A 176 -28.65 -34.28 -12.05
CA PRO A 176 -29.00 -35.35 -11.11
C PRO A 176 -30.23 -34.99 -10.28
N LYS A 177 -31.22 -35.89 -10.25
CA LYS A 177 -32.27 -35.87 -9.22
C LYS A 177 -31.62 -36.27 -7.91
N LEU A 178 -31.85 -35.49 -6.86
CA LEU A 178 -31.42 -35.81 -5.50
C LEU A 178 -32.60 -36.41 -4.73
N SER A 179 -32.36 -37.43 -3.92
CA SER A 179 -33.31 -37.86 -2.89
C SER A 179 -33.52 -36.75 -1.83
N PRO A 180 -34.55 -36.84 -0.98
CA PRO A 180 -34.73 -35.90 0.12
C PRO A 180 -33.54 -35.86 1.09
N GLU A 181 -32.87 -36.99 1.30
CA GLU A 181 -31.65 -37.10 2.12
C GLU A 181 -30.43 -36.48 1.41
N GLU A 182 -30.29 -36.70 0.11
CA GLU A 182 -29.21 -36.12 -0.68
C GLU A 182 -29.34 -34.60 -0.83
N SER A 183 -30.56 -34.08 -0.95
CA SER A 183 -30.82 -32.63 -0.97
C SER A 183 -30.38 -31.95 0.33
N VAL A 184 -30.63 -32.61 1.47
CA VAL A 184 -30.19 -32.14 2.80
C VAL A 184 -28.67 -32.19 2.94
N ASN A 185 -28.00 -33.25 2.49
CA ASN A 185 -26.59 -33.52 2.82
C ASN A 185 -25.57 -33.15 1.72
N THR A 186 -25.98 -32.97 0.46
CA THR A 186 -25.05 -32.63 -0.63
C THR A 186 -24.67 -31.15 -0.56
N VAL A 187 -23.37 -30.86 -0.38
CA VAL A 187 -22.83 -29.49 -0.37
C VAL A 187 -23.03 -28.87 -1.74
N ALA A 188 -23.88 -27.85 -1.79
CA ALA A 188 -24.09 -26.99 -2.95
C ALA A 188 -23.01 -25.90 -3.01
N THR A 189 -22.70 -25.24 -1.90
CA THR A 189 -21.88 -24.03 -1.89
C THR A 189 -20.93 -24.00 -0.70
N ILE A 190 -19.71 -23.50 -0.95
CA ILE A 190 -18.64 -23.25 0.02
C ILE A 190 -18.28 -21.76 -0.06
N ASN A 191 -19.00 -20.93 0.69
CA ASN A 191 -18.72 -19.51 0.86
C ASN A 191 -17.75 -19.32 2.03
N TYR A 192 -16.72 -18.47 1.90
CA TYR A 192 -15.76 -18.24 2.98
C TYR A 192 -16.23 -17.05 3.85
N SER A 193 -16.45 -17.27 5.15
CA SER A 193 -16.75 -16.20 6.11
C SER A 193 -15.48 -15.45 6.52
N SER A 194 -15.60 -14.14 6.73
CA SER A 194 -14.49 -13.17 6.78
C SER A 194 -13.56 -13.27 8.00
N GLY A 195 -13.88 -14.11 8.99
CA GLY A 195 -12.93 -14.55 10.02
C GLY A 195 -12.40 -13.45 10.95
N THR A 196 -13.23 -12.91 11.84
CA THR A 196 -12.83 -11.81 12.75
C THR A 196 -11.63 -12.12 13.67
N THR A 197 -11.25 -13.39 13.83
CA THR A 197 -10.12 -13.82 14.68
C THR A 197 -9.21 -14.87 14.01
N GLY A 198 -9.09 -14.88 12.68
CA GLY A 198 -8.19 -15.83 11.99
C GLY A 198 -8.42 -15.96 10.48
N LEU A 199 -7.79 -16.95 9.85
CA LEU A 199 -7.96 -17.21 8.41
C LEU A 199 -9.44 -17.51 8.06
N PRO A 200 -9.96 -17.00 6.93
CA PRO A 200 -11.34 -17.22 6.49
C PRO A 200 -11.75 -18.70 6.47
N LYS A 201 -12.96 -19.00 6.94
CA LYS A 201 -13.48 -20.38 7.05
C LYS A 201 -14.48 -20.66 5.94
N GLY A 202 -14.29 -21.72 5.16
CA GLY A 202 -15.30 -22.17 4.19
C GLY A 202 -16.51 -22.75 4.90
N VAL A 203 -17.72 -22.26 4.57
CA VAL A 203 -19.01 -22.66 5.16
C VAL A 203 -19.79 -23.52 4.18
N CYS A 204 -20.17 -24.74 4.58
CA CYS A 204 -20.84 -25.71 3.71
C CYS A 204 -22.36 -25.56 3.74
N VAL A 205 -22.94 -25.07 2.65
CA VAL A 205 -24.39 -24.90 2.45
C VAL A 205 -24.90 -25.99 1.50
N SER A 206 -26.02 -26.64 1.82
CA SER A 206 -26.66 -27.69 1.00
C SER A 206 -27.73 -27.17 0.04
N HIS A 207 -28.21 -28.02 -0.88
CA HIS A 207 -29.35 -27.68 -1.72
C HIS A 207 -30.61 -27.38 -0.90
N TYR A 208 -30.87 -28.16 0.14
CA TYR A 208 -31.98 -27.91 1.04
C TYR A 208 -31.82 -26.60 1.81
N ASN A 209 -30.61 -26.27 2.29
CA ASN A 209 -30.36 -24.99 2.97
C ASN A 209 -30.68 -23.80 2.05
N LEU A 210 -30.27 -23.86 0.77
CA LEU A 210 -30.61 -22.85 -0.23
C LEU A 210 -32.13 -22.74 -0.47
N ILE A 211 -32.82 -23.87 -0.68
CA ILE A 211 -34.27 -23.88 -0.94
C ILE A 211 -35.05 -23.36 0.28
N ALA A 212 -34.65 -23.79 1.49
CA ALA A 212 -35.22 -23.33 2.74
C ALA A 212 -35.14 -21.80 2.86
N ASN A 213 -33.94 -21.24 2.64
CA ASN A 213 -33.75 -19.80 2.82
C ASN A 213 -34.42 -18.96 1.73
N ILE A 214 -34.62 -19.51 0.52
CA ILE A 214 -35.45 -18.88 -0.52
C ILE A 214 -36.92 -18.82 -0.08
N GLU A 215 -37.55 -19.94 0.29
CA GLU A 215 -38.98 -19.94 0.66
C GLU A 215 -39.25 -19.19 1.97
N GLN A 216 -38.35 -19.27 2.96
CA GLN A 216 -38.39 -18.43 4.18
C GLN A 216 -38.43 -16.94 3.83
N THR A 217 -37.45 -16.47 3.04
CA THR A 217 -37.32 -15.05 2.68
C THR A 217 -38.49 -14.60 1.79
N ILE A 218 -38.94 -15.43 0.85
CA ILE A 218 -40.13 -15.15 0.02
C ILE A 218 -41.39 -15.05 0.88
N PHE A 219 -41.59 -15.96 1.84
CA PHE A 219 -42.74 -15.91 2.75
C PHE A 219 -42.76 -14.60 3.54
N ILE A 220 -41.66 -14.24 4.21
CA ILE A 220 -41.60 -13.03 5.04
C ILE A 220 -41.78 -11.76 4.20
N ARG A 221 -41.19 -11.70 3.00
CA ARG A 221 -41.29 -10.56 2.07
C ARG A 221 -42.73 -10.18 1.68
N TYR A 222 -43.65 -11.14 1.60
CA TYR A 222 -45.04 -10.88 1.23
C TYR A 222 -46.03 -11.06 2.39
N HIS A 223 -45.58 -11.40 3.60
CA HIS A 223 -46.43 -11.90 4.70
C HIS A 223 -47.64 -11.01 5.03
N GLN A 224 -47.49 -9.69 5.00
CA GLN A 224 -48.57 -8.71 5.24
C GLN A 224 -48.71 -7.67 4.11
N LYS A 225 -48.11 -7.92 2.93
CA LYS A 225 -48.38 -7.09 1.74
C LYS A 225 -49.78 -7.41 1.20
N PRO A 226 -50.49 -6.46 0.56
CA PRO A 226 -51.84 -6.68 0.01
C PRO A 226 -51.87 -7.52 -1.28
N PHE A 227 -50.78 -8.24 -1.59
CA PHE A 227 -50.57 -9.04 -2.78
C PHE A 227 -49.67 -10.24 -2.46
N THR A 228 -49.86 -11.35 -3.17
CA THR A 228 -48.97 -12.53 -3.08
C THR A 228 -47.79 -12.37 -4.02
N ARG A 229 -46.83 -13.31 -4.01
CA ARG A 229 -45.74 -13.32 -4.98
C ARG A 229 -46.25 -13.42 -6.44
N GLU A 230 -47.43 -13.99 -6.68
CA GLU A 230 -48.08 -14.11 -7.99
C GLU A 230 -48.84 -12.83 -8.41
N THR A 231 -49.42 -12.08 -7.45
CA THR A 231 -50.24 -10.88 -7.73
C THR A 231 -49.54 -9.54 -7.47
N ARG A 232 -48.24 -9.58 -7.14
CA ARG A 232 -47.42 -8.39 -6.83
C ARG A 232 -47.30 -7.40 -8.00
N PRO A 233 -47.12 -6.09 -7.72
CA PRO A 233 -46.75 -5.11 -8.73
C PRO A 233 -45.44 -5.46 -9.47
N PRO A 234 -45.23 -4.96 -10.70
CA PRO A 234 -43.98 -5.19 -11.43
C PRO A 234 -42.74 -4.68 -10.67
N GLU A 235 -41.85 -5.60 -10.32
CA GLU A 235 -40.62 -5.30 -9.60
C GLU A 235 -39.41 -5.17 -10.55
N ARG A 236 -38.44 -4.32 -10.17
CA ARG A 236 -37.11 -4.24 -10.79
C ARG A 236 -36.06 -4.09 -9.69
N TRP A 237 -35.02 -4.92 -9.69
CA TRP A 237 -33.96 -4.91 -8.67
C TRP A 237 -32.61 -4.51 -9.30
N ILE A 238 -31.64 -4.10 -8.48
CA ILE A 238 -30.27 -3.76 -8.93
C ILE A 238 -29.22 -4.65 -8.26
N GLY A 239 -28.45 -5.38 -9.07
CA GLY A 239 -27.54 -6.44 -8.65
C GLY A 239 -26.10 -5.98 -8.60
N PHE A 240 -25.73 -5.23 -7.56
CA PHE A 240 -24.34 -4.76 -7.34
C PHE A 240 -23.61 -5.50 -6.22
N LEU A 241 -24.34 -6.21 -5.35
CA LEU A 241 -23.75 -7.03 -4.29
C LEU A 241 -22.88 -8.15 -4.89
N PRO A 242 -21.79 -8.59 -4.22
CA PRO A 242 -20.86 -9.54 -4.83
C PRO A 242 -21.50 -10.92 -5.07
N LEU A 243 -21.56 -11.35 -6.34
CA LEU A 243 -22.20 -12.62 -6.73
C LEU A 243 -21.37 -13.86 -6.37
N TYR A 244 -20.11 -13.68 -5.99
CA TYR A 244 -19.29 -14.71 -5.36
C TYR A 244 -19.58 -14.89 -3.85
N HIS A 245 -20.50 -14.11 -3.26
CA HIS A 245 -20.85 -14.15 -1.84
C HIS A 245 -22.36 -14.38 -1.60
N ALA A 246 -22.70 -14.92 -0.42
CA ALA A 246 -24.04 -15.39 -0.04
C ALA A 246 -25.19 -14.42 -0.36
N TYR A 247 -25.05 -13.14 0.02
CA TYR A 247 -26.13 -12.15 -0.14
C TYR A 247 -26.44 -11.84 -1.61
N GLY A 248 -25.41 -11.79 -2.47
CA GLY A 248 -25.59 -11.68 -3.93
C GLY A 248 -26.18 -12.95 -4.55
N GLN A 249 -25.75 -14.13 -4.07
CA GLN A 249 -26.26 -15.43 -4.53
C GLN A 249 -27.76 -15.60 -4.23
N LEU A 250 -28.20 -15.37 -2.98
CA LEU A 250 -29.60 -15.56 -2.61
C LEU A 250 -30.52 -14.63 -3.41
N TYR A 251 -30.23 -13.33 -3.46
CA TYR A 251 -31.15 -12.39 -4.09
C TYR A 251 -30.99 -12.33 -5.60
N THR A 252 -29.81 -11.95 -6.11
CA THR A 252 -29.62 -11.72 -7.56
C THR A 252 -29.58 -13.00 -8.39
N ILE A 253 -29.24 -14.17 -7.82
CA ILE A 253 -29.28 -15.44 -8.56
C ILE A 253 -30.55 -16.23 -8.27
N LEU A 254 -30.83 -16.54 -7.00
CA LEU A 254 -31.83 -17.57 -6.64
C LEU A 254 -33.27 -17.05 -6.50
N MET A 255 -33.48 -15.98 -5.73
CA MET A 255 -34.81 -15.37 -5.58
C MET A 255 -35.26 -14.65 -6.84
N ALA A 256 -34.36 -13.94 -7.53
CA ALA A 256 -34.67 -13.24 -8.77
C ALA A 256 -35.29 -14.17 -9.82
N ILE A 257 -34.72 -15.34 -10.06
CA ILE A 257 -35.33 -16.33 -10.95
C ILE A 257 -36.58 -16.99 -10.33
N LYS A 258 -36.58 -17.33 -9.03
CA LYS A 258 -37.77 -17.97 -8.41
C LYS A 258 -39.02 -17.08 -8.46
N LEU A 259 -38.85 -15.76 -8.36
CA LEU A 259 -39.92 -14.77 -8.44
C LEU A 259 -40.18 -14.27 -9.88
N GLN A 260 -39.26 -14.51 -10.83
CA GLN A 260 -39.22 -13.88 -12.15
C GLN A 260 -39.15 -12.34 -12.04
N VAL A 261 -38.09 -11.82 -11.42
CA VAL A 261 -37.82 -10.37 -11.31
C VAL A 261 -36.59 -9.98 -12.12
N PRO A 262 -36.68 -9.00 -13.04
CA PRO A 262 -35.52 -8.47 -13.74
C PRO A 262 -34.56 -7.74 -12.79
N VAL A 263 -33.27 -8.08 -12.90
CA VAL A 263 -32.16 -7.52 -12.11
C VAL A 263 -31.14 -6.87 -13.04
N TYR A 264 -30.88 -5.59 -12.80
CA TYR A 264 -29.86 -4.81 -13.52
C TYR A 264 -28.51 -5.01 -12.80
N VAL A 265 -27.65 -5.86 -13.36
CA VAL A 265 -26.38 -6.26 -12.77
C VAL A 265 -25.33 -5.17 -12.98
N MET A 266 -24.71 -4.70 -11.89
CA MET A 266 -23.55 -3.82 -11.93
C MET A 266 -22.26 -4.64 -11.77
N LYS A 267 -21.27 -4.43 -12.64
CA LYS A 267 -20.00 -5.18 -12.59
C LYS A 267 -19.17 -4.86 -11.35
N GLN A 268 -19.30 -3.63 -10.86
CA GLN A 268 -18.79 -3.11 -9.59
C GLN A 268 -19.73 -2.00 -9.11
N PHE A 269 -19.72 -1.67 -7.82
CA PHE A 269 -20.50 -0.55 -7.30
C PHE A 269 -19.81 0.80 -7.58
N VAL A 270 -20.54 1.74 -8.19
CA VAL A 270 -20.14 3.14 -8.36
C VAL A 270 -21.37 4.00 -8.06
N TYR A 271 -21.28 4.94 -7.11
CA TYR A 271 -22.48 5.56 -6.54
C TYR A 271 -23.33 6.36 -7.54
N GLY A 272 -22.70 7.16 -8.42
CA GLY A 272 -23.43 7.88 -9.47
C GLY A 272 -24.07 6.96 -10.50
N GLU A 273 -23.42 5.86 -10.86
CA GLU A 273 -23.96 4.85 -11.79
C GLU A 273 -25.12 4.06 -11.16
N PHE A 274 -25.05 3.82 -9.85
CA PHE A 274 -26.11 3.19 -9.08
C PHE A 274 -27.37 4.07 -9.00
N LEU A 275 -27.20 5.36 -8.68
CA LEU A 275 -28.30 6.33 -8.70
C LEU A 275 -28.89 6.50 -10.10
N GLN A 276 -28.04 6.56 -11.13
CA GLN A 276 -28.50 6.64 -12.51
C GLN A 276 -29.25 5.38 -12.95
N ALA A 277 -28.77 4.19 -12.59
CA ALA A 277 -29.48 2.94 -12.89
C ALA A 277 -30.84 2.87 -12.16
N ILE A 278 -30.95 3.40 -10.94
CA ILE A 278 -32.26 3.56 -10.26
C ILE A 278 -33.18 4.45 -11.11
N GLN A 279 -32.71 5.62 -11.51
CA GLN A 279 -33.49 6.59 -12.27
C GLN A 279 -33.92 6.06 -13.65
N ASP A 280 -32.97 5.55 -14.43
CA ASP A 280 -33.15 5.28 -15.85
C ASP A 280 -33.92 3.97 -16.08
N PHE A 281 -33.77 2.98 -15.19
CA PHE A 281 -34.53 1.73 -15.23
C PHE A 281 -35.75 1.70 -14.31
N LYS A 282 -35.94 2.72 -13.45
CA LYS A 282 -36.98 2.80 -12.41
C LYS A 282 -36.97 1.58 -11.48
N ILE A 283 -35.80 1.31 -10.90
CA ILE A 283 -35.59 0.25 -9.90
C ILE A 283 -36.54 0.45 -8.72
N THR A 284 -37.22 -0.61 -8.28
CA THR A 284 -38.24 -0.52 -7.22
C THR A 284 -37.81 -1.13 -5.90
N HIS A 285 -36.87 -2.08 -5.91
CA HIS A 285 -36.37 -2.69 -4.69
C HIS A 285 -34.84 -2.67 -4.63
N LEU A 286 -34.30 -2.40 -3.43
CA LEU A 286 -32.87 -2.44 -3.14
C LEU A 286 -32.55 -3.53 -2.10
N GLN A 287 -31.38 -4.16 -2.24
CA GLN A 287 -30.77 -5.04 -1.23
C GLN A 287 -29.38 -4.49 -0.95
N ILE A 288 -29.14 -3.98 0.26
CA ILE A 288 -28.00 -3.09 0.54
C ILE A 288 -27.40 -3.33 1.93
N ALA A 289 -26.21 -2.78 2.14
CA ALA A 289 -25.59 -2.66 3.46
C ALA A 289 -25.76 -1.21 3.99
N PRO A 290 -25.68 -0.98 5.31
CA PRO A 290 -25.87 0.33 5.94
C PRO A 290 -25.08 1.49 5.32
N PRO A 291 -23.81 1.34 4.87
CA PRO A 291 -23.08 2.42 4.21
C PRO A 291 -23.78 2.99 2.95
N ILE A 292 -24.66 2.22 2.30
CA ILE A 292 -25.45 2.71 1.16
C ILE A 292 -26.59 3.62 1.62
N LEU A 293 -27.23 3.33 2.76
CA LEU A 293 -28.20 4.23 3.40
C LEU A 293 -27.52 5.51 3.90
N VAL A 294 -26.32 5.39 4.47
CA VAL A 294 -25.48 6.54 4.82
C VAL A 294 -25.26 7.41 3.57
N MET A 295 -24.81 6.84 2.45
CA MET A 295 -24.63 7.60 1.20
C MET A 295 -25.92 8.25 0.69
N LEU A 296 -27.05 7.52 0.69
CA LEU A 296 -28.37 8.04 0.28
C LEU A 296 -28.86 9.21 1.15
N ASN A 297 -28.62 9.18 2.47
CA ASN A 297 -28.96 10.32 3.32
C ASN A 297 -27.96 11.48 3.12
N LYS A 298 -26.67 11.19 3.14
CA LYS A 298 -25.66 12.21 3.45
C LYS A 298 -24.97 12.84 2.25
N ARG A 299 -25.05 12.25 1.05
CA ARG A 299 -24.44 12.83 -0.17
C ARG A 299 -25.37 13.80 -0.89
N GLN A 300 -24.79 14.85 -1.48
CA GLN A 300 -25.56 15.83 -2.25
C GLN A 300 -25.85 15.34 -3.67
N GLU A 301 -25.05 14.40 -4.18
CA GLU A 301 -25.25 13.78 -5.48
C GLU A 301 -26.60 13.04 -5.59
N THR A 302 -27.13 12.52 -4.48
CA THR A 302 -28.43 11.84 -4.42
C THR A 302 -29.57 12.73 -4.92
N ALA A 303 -29.52 14.04 -4.61
CA ALA A 303 -30.54 15.01 -5.03
C ALA A 303 -30.49 15.38 -6.52
N LYS A 304 -29.55 14.81 -7.30
CA LYS A 304 -29.40 15.02 -8.74
C LYS A 304 -30.13 13.97 -9.59
N TYR A 305 -30.68 12.93 -8.97
CA TYR A 305 -31.31 11.78 -9.65
C TYR A 305 -32.69 11.52 -9.08
N ASP A 306 -33.65 11.19 -9.94
CA ASP A 306 -34.96 10.70 -9.51
C ASP A 306 -34.86 9.24 -9.04
N ILE A 307 -34.92 9.03 -7.73
CA ILE A 307 -34.97 7.70 -7.10
C ILE A 307 -36.37 7.33 -6.56
N SER A 308 -37.42 8.08 -6.92
CA SER A 308 -38.78 7.90 -6.36
C SER A 308 -39.48 6.61 -6.80
N SER A 309 -38.84 5.78 -7.62
CA SER A 309 -39.33 4.44 -7.97
C SER A 309 -39.08 3.41 -6.87
N VAL A 310 -38.13 3.66 -5.95
CA VAL A 310 -37.75 2.73 -4.88
C VAL A 310 -38.81 2.77 -3.76
N THR A 311 -39.59 1.71 -3.64
CA THR A 311 -40.62 1.58 -2.59
C THR A 311 -40.13 0.77 -1.39
N ASP A 312 -39.22 -0.17 -1.62
CA ASP A 312 -38.89 -1.24 -0.68
C ASP A 312 -37.38 -1.50 -0.63
N VAL A 313 -36.80 -1.39 0.57
CA VAL A 313 -35.37 -1.56 0.81
C VAL A 313 -35.18 -2.60 1.90
N LEU A 314 -34.38 -3.64 1.60
CA LEU A 314 -33.83 -4.52 2.62
C LEU A 314 -32.39 -4.09 2.92
N CYS A 315 -32.13 -3.78 4.19
CA CYS A 315 -30.79 -3.52 4.69
C CYS A 315 -30.30 -4.66 5.60
N GLY A 316 -29.04 -5.06 5.47
CA GLY A 316 -28.44 -6.12 6.29
C GLY A 316 -26.93 -6.19 6.16
N ALA A 317 -26.35 -7.32 6.58
CA ALA A 317 -24.90 -7.61 6.63
C ALA A 317 -24.05 -6.74 7.59
N ALA A 318 -24.60 -5.65 8.15
CA ALA A 318 -24.06 -4.92 9.30
C ALA A 318 -25.23 -4.22 10.06
N PRO A 319 -25.04 -3.79 11.33
CA PRO A 319 -26.07 -3.07 12.10
C PRO A 319 -26.49 -1.73 11.45
N LEU A 320 -27.76 -1.35 11.63
CA LEU A 320 -28.33 -0.08 11.17
C LEU A 320 -29.06 0.61 12.33
N SER A 321 -28.77 1.88 12.59
CA SER A 321 -29.51 2.66 13.61
C SER A 321 -30.96 2.89 13.20
N LYS A 322 -31.85 2.87 14.21
CA LYS A 322 -33.27 3.25 14.09
C LYS A 322 -33.41 4.62 13.43
N GLU A 323 -32.51 5.53 13.77
CA GLU A 323 -32.50 6.93 13.38
C GLU A 323 -32.17 7.07 11.89
N LEU A 324 -31.10 6.43 11.40
CA LEU A 324 -30.75 6.44 9.97
C LEU A 324 -31.80 5.73 9.11
N GLN A 325 -32.38 4.63 9.58
CA GLN A 325 -33.52 3.97 8.94
C GLN A 325 -34.68 4.95 8.77
N ASN A 326 -35.10 5.58 9.87
CA ASN A 326 -36.26 6.47 9.88
C ASN A 326 -36.05 7.74 9.07
N ASP A 327 -34.85 8.32 9.06
CA ASP A 327 -34.57 9.55 8.32
C ASP A 327 -34.55 9.31 6.80
N VAL A 328 -33.95 8.22 6.32
CA VAL A 328 -33.98 7.88 4.89
C VAL A 328 -35.40 7.50 4.46
N SER A 329 -36.14 6.72 5.26
CA SER A 329 -37.53 6.37 4.97
C SER A 329 -38.42 7.60 4.84
N LYS A 330 -38.34 8.56 5.77
CA LYS A 330 -39.14 9.81 5.72
C LYS A 330 -38.73 10.72 4.56
N ARG A 331 -37.43 10.78 4.24
CA ARG A 331 -36.89 11.71 3.24
C ARG A 331 -37.22 11.31 1.79
N PHE A 332 -37.34 10.02 1.53
CA PHE A 332 -37.55 9.49 0.18
C PHE A 332 -38.84 8.66 0.02
N ASP A 333 -39.72 8.67 1.04
CA ASP A 333 -41.01 7.97 1.07
C ASP A 333 -40.92 6.47 0.72
N MET A 334 -39.98 5.77 1.37
CA MET A 334 -39.66 4.36 1.09
C MET A 334 -39.68 3.49 2.35
N GLN A 335 -40.16 2.25 2.25
CA GLN A 335 -40.12 1.27 3.33
C GLN A 335 -38.69 0.68 3.46
N ILE A 336 -37.99 0.99 4.56
CA ILE A 336 -36.71 0.36 4.91
C ILE A 336 -36.96 -0.70 5.98
N ASN A 337 -36.72 -1.96 5.62
CA ASN A 337 -36.77 -3.11 6.51
C ASN A 337 -35.34 -3.57 6.79
N GLN A 338 -35.04 -3.97 8.04
CA GLN A 338 -33.79 -4.68 8.33
C GLN A 338 -33.99 -6.21 8.27
N GLY A 339 -32.88 -6.94 8.20
CA GLY A 339 -32.82 -8.37 8.47
C GLY A 339 -31.45 -8.78 8.97
N TRP A 340 -31.41 -9.84 9.79
CA TRP A 340 -30.18 -10.43 10.29
C TRP A 340 -29.86 -11.77 9.61
N GLY A 341 -28.56 -11.99 9.40
CA GLY A 341 -28.00 -13.26 9.03
C GLY A 341 -26.49 -13.21 8.85
N MET A 342 -25.94 -14.37 8.55
CA MET A 342 -24.51 -14.67 8.42
C MET A 342 -24.33 -15.82 7.41
N THR A 343 -23.12 -16.05 6.93
CA THR A 343 -22.83 -17.12 5.95
C THR A 343 -23.27 -18.50 6.49
N GLU A 344 -23.13 -18.70 7.79
CA GLU A 344 -23.45 -19.90 8.55
C GLU A 344 -24.97 -20.16 8.70
N VAL A 345 -25.85 -19.20 8.38
CA VAL A 345 -27.31 -19.38 8.21
C VAL A 345 -27.75 -19.27 6.75
N THR A 346 -26.85 -19.62 5.81
CA THR A 346 -27.01 -19.46 4.35
C THR A 346 -26.98 -18.01 3.89
N CYS A 347 -27.87 -17.15 4.40
CA CYS A 347 -27.81 -15.70 4.16
C CYS A 347 -28.58 -14.89 5.22
N GLY A 348 -29.83 -15.29 5.51
CA GLY A 348 -30.73 -14.60 6.44
C GLY A 348 -31.43 -15.59 7.37
N ALA A 349 -31.95 -15.13 8.51
CA ALA A 349 -32.77 -15.98 9.39
C ALA A 349 -33.78 -15.21 10.28
N ILE A 350 -33.69 -13.88 10.29
CA ILE A 350 -34.62 -12.99 10.99
C ILE A 350 -34.83 -11.80 10.05
N HIS A 351 -36.08 -11.44 9.77
CA HIS A 351 -36.41 -10.32 8.88
C HIS A 351 -37.65 -9.56 9.39
N VAL A 352 -37.72 -8.25 9.13
CA VAL A 352 -38.95 -7.47 9.36
C VAL A 352 -40.02 -7.92 8.34
N PRO A 353 -41.24 -8.31 8.76
CA PRO A 353 -42.24 -8.81 7.83
C PRO A 353 -42.72 -7.79 6.81
N GLY A 354 -42.73 -8.17 5.53
CA GLY A 354 -43.12 -7.28 4.44
C GLY A 354 -44.57 -6.83 4.58
N GLY A 355 -44.79 -5.51 4.55
CA GLY A 355 -46.09 -4.89 4.84
C GLY A 355 -46.20 -4.33 6.26
N VAL A 356 -45.36 -4.77 7.21
CA VAL A 356 -45.21 -4.11 8.51
C VAL A 356 -44.35 -2.86 8.34
N TYR A 357 -44.78 -1.72 8.85
CA TYR A 357 -43.92 -0.57 9.04
C TYR A 357 -43.20 -0.72 10.39
N ASP A 358 -41.90 -1.04 10.37
CA ASP A 358 -41.05 -0.95 11.56
C ASP A 358 -40.31 0.38 11.58
N ASP A 359 -40.46 1.12 12.66
CA ASP A 359 -39.68 2.31 12.96
C ASP A 359 -38.65 2.05 14.07
N SER A 360 -38.58 0.83 14.65
CA SER A 360 -37.89 0.56 15.92
C SER A 360 -36.43 0.13 15.81
N GLY A 361 -35.87 0.04 14.59
CA GLY A 361 -34.51 -0.43 14.35
C GLY A 361 -34.34 -1.93 14.64
N SER A 362 -35.43 -2.71 14.54
CA SER A 362 -35.38 -4.16 14.77
C SER A 362 -34.85 -4.88 13.54
N VAL A 363 -34.25 -6.06 13.74
CA VAL A 363 -33.99 -7.02 12.64
C VAL A 363 -35.21 -7.91 12.33
N GLY A 364 -36.34 -7.65 13.01
CA GLY A 364 -37.62 -8.31 12.79
C GLY A 364 -37.83 -9.60 13.58
N GLN A 365 -38.53 -10.56 12.99
CA GLN A 365 -38.95 -11.81 13.63
C GLN A 365 -38.29 -13.03 12.97
N LEU A 366 -38.16 -14.13 13.72
CA LEU A 366 -37.55 -15.39 13.23
C LEU A 366 -38.27 -15.92 11.98
N ASP A 367 -37.50 -16.22 10.94
CA ASP A 367 -37.99 -16.82 9.70
C ASP A 367 -38.72 -18.16 9.96
N PRO A 368 -39.65 -18.60 9.09
CA PRO A 368 -40.41 -19.83 9.28
C PRO A 368 -39.51 -21.05 9.51
N ASN A 369 -39.98 -22.03 10.29
CA ASN A 369 -39.23 -23.22 10.70
C ASN A 369 -37.93 -22.92 11.51
N THR A 370 -37.71 -21.69 11.99
CA THR A 370 -36.52 -21.30 12.77
C THR A 370 -36.82 -21.19 14.27
N GLU A 371 -35.85 -21.56 15.10
CA GLU A 371 -35.84 -21.43 16.55
C GLU A 371 -34.60 -20.67 17.02
N CYS A 372 -34.69 -19.98 18.16
CA CYS A 372 -33.60 -19.23 18.78
C CYS A 372 -33.59 -19.41 20.31
N MET A 373 -32.41 -19.47 20.90
CA MET A 373 -32.18 -19.24 22.33
C MET A 373 -31.28 -18.03 22.51
N LEU A 374 -31.50 -17.26 23.58
CA LEU A 374 -30.61 -16.20 24.04
C LEU A 374 -30.01 -16.64 25.37
N LEU A 375 -28.69 -16.83 25.43
CA LEU A 375 -28.00 -17.40 26.60
C LEU A 375 -27.05 -16.40 27.29
N ASP A 376 -26.97 -16.44 28.62
CA ASP A 376 -25.97 -15.70 29.39
C ASP A 376 -24.57 -16.35 29.37
N ASP A 377 -23.62 -15.75 30.10
CA ASP A 377 -22.25 -16.28 30.22
C ASP A 377 -22.18 -17.60 31.04
N ASP A 378 -23.23 -17.93 31.83
CA ASP A 378 -23.38 -19.24 32.51
C ASP A 378 -24.05 -20.30 31.60
N GLY A 379 -24.50 -19.93 30.39
CA GLY A 379 -25.21 -20.80 29.46
C GLY A 379 -26.70 -21.00 29.78
N LYS A 380 -27.31 -20.12 30.59
CA LYS A 380 -28.74 -20.17 30.96
C LYS A 380 -29.55 -19.27 30.03
N GLU A 381 -30.81 -19.64 29.79
CA GLU A 381 -31.74 -18.81 29.01
C GLU A 381 -32.05 -17.49 29.73
N VAL A 382 -31.87 -16.36 29.03
CA VAL A 382 -32.17 -15.03 29.58
C VAL A 382 -33.66 -14.69 29.46
N ALA A 383 -34.14 -13.81 30.34
CA ALA A 383 -35.53 -13.34 30.30
C ALA A 383 -35.81 -12.45 29.07
N ILE A 384 -37.08 -12.34 28.68
CA ILE A 384 -37.55 -11.38 27.67
C ILE A 384 -37.05 -9.96 27.99
N ARG A 385 -36.64 -9.22 26.96
CA ARG A 385 -35.98 -7.89 27.05
C ARG A 385 -34.65 -7.89 27.83
N LYS A 386 -33.94 -9.02 27.91
CA LYS A 386 -32.52 -9.10 28.33
C LYS A 386 -31.61 -9.54 27.18
N PRO A 387 -30.35 -9.08 27.14
CA PRO A 387 -29.39 -9.51 26.14
C PRO A 387 -28.86 -10.91 26.45
N GLY A 388 -28.62 -11.71 25.40
CA GLY A 388 -27.94 -13.00 25.49
C GLY A 388 -27.30 -13.38 24.15
N GLU A 389 -26.33 -14.29 24.18
CA GLU A 389 -25.72 -14.85 22.99
C GLU A 389 -26.78 -15.61 22.18
N MET A 390 -26.90 -15.28 20.90
CA MET A 390 -27.88 -15.88 20.02
C MET A 390 -27.40 -17.25 19.53
N TYR A 391 -28.11 -18.29 19.96
CA TYR A 391 -28.01 -19.64 19.44
C TYR A 391 -29.21 -19.86 18.52
N ILE A 392 -28.98 -20.27 17.27
CA ILE A 392 -30.04 -20.39 16.25
C ILE A 392 -30.08 -21.79 15.62
N ARG A 393 -31.28 -22.29 15.33
CA ARG A 393 -31.51 -23.60 14.71
C ARG A 393 -32.63 -23.49 13.69
N GLY A 394 -32.42 -24.00 12.48
CA GLY A 394 -33.40 -23.94 11.39
C GLY A 394 -32.87 -24.60 10.12
N PRO A 395 -33.73 -24.85 9.11
CA PRO A 395 -33.36 -25.55 7.88
C PRO A 395 -32.37 -24.78 6.99
N GLN A 396 -32.16 -23.49 7.23
CA GLN A 396 -31.14 -22.65 6.57
C GLN A 396 -29.75 -22.71 7.21
N VAL A 397 -29.61 -23.29 8.42
CA VAL A 397 -28.33 -23.41 9.11
C VAL A 397 -27.40 -24.35 8.34
N CYS A 398 -26.15 -23.91 8.13
CA CYS A 398 -25.15 -24.63 7.35
C CYS A 398 -24.81 -26.02 7.94
N LEU A 399 -24.27 -26.90 7.10
CA LEU A 399 -23.95 -28.28 7.49
C LEU A 399 -22.76 -28.36 8.46
N ARG A 400 -21.72 -27.56 8.19
CA ARG A 400 -20.40 -27.55 8.87
C ARG A 400 -19.46 -26.54 8.20
N TYR A 401 -18.28 -26.34 8.77
CA TYR A 401 -17.16 -25.75 8.04
C TYR A 401 -16.43 -26.80 7.17
N TRP A 402 -15.90 -26.35 6.03
CA TRP A 402 -15.19 -27.18 5.06
C TRP A 402 -13.83 -27.63 5.60
N LYS A 403 -13.66 -28.95 5.72
CA LYS A 403 -12.44 -29.61 6.24
C LYS A 403 -11.96 -29.07 7.60
N ASN A 404 -12.88 -28.57 8.43
CA ASN A 404 -12.58 -28.01 9.75
C ASN A 404 -13.59 -28.50 10.79
N ASP A 405 -13.43 -29.75 11.21
CA ASP A 405 -14.32 -30.40 12.19
C ASP A 405 -14.19 -29.79 13.61
N VAL A 406 -13.06 -29.14 13.92
CA VAL A 406 -12.84 -28.40 15.18
C VAL A 406 -13.76 -27.19 15.25
N ALA A 407 -13.64 -26.26 14.29
CA ALA A 407 -14.51 -25.08 14.22
C ALA A 407 -16.00 -25.47 14.10
N THR A 408 -16.30 -26.61 13.47
CA THR A 408 -17.66 -27.15 13.37
C THR A 408 -18.21 -27.53 14.75
N LYS A 409 -17.47 -28.29 15.56
CA LYS A 409 -17.90 -28.67 16.92
C LYS A 409 -17.88 -27.51 17.92
N GLU A 410 -17.03 -26.51 17.69
CA GLU A 410 -17.01 -25.27 18.49
C GLU A 410 -18.26 -24.41 18.23
N SER A 411 -18.74 -24.36 16.98
CA SER A 411 -19.81 -23.43 16.56
C SER A 411 -21.18 -24.09 16.44
N ILE A 412 -21.28 -25.41 16.21
CA ILE A 412 -22.54 -26.14 16.02
C ILE A 412 -22.61 -27.28 17.03
N SER A 413 -23.65 -27.28 17.87
CA SER A 413 -23.89 -28.36 18.84
C SER A 413 -24.37 -29.66 18.20
N ASP A 414 -24.30 -30.76 18.95
CA ASP A 414 -24.80 -32.06 18.50
C ASP A 414 -26.31 -32.02 18.16
N ASP A 415 -27.09 -31.24 18.92
CA ASP A 415 -28.53 -30.96 18.71
C ASP A 415 -28.81 -29.76 17.78
N LYS A 416 -27.79 -29.35 17.00
CA LYS A 416 -27.87 -28.43 15.85
C LYS A 416 -28.19 -26.97 16.14
N TRP A 417 -27.82 -26.46 17.32
CA TRP A 417 -27.73 -25.02 17.54
C TRP A 417 -26.41 -24.48 16.97
N LEU A 418 -26.51 -23.54 16.04
CA LEU A 418 -25.40 -22.66 15.66
C LEU A 418 -25.24 -21.57 16.73
N ARG A 419 -24.08 -21.55 17.38
CA ARG A 419 -23.60 -20.44 18.21
C ARG A 419 -23.15 -19.33 17.26
N THR A 420 -23.94 -18.27 17.13
CA THR A 420 -23.65 -17.21 16.15
C THR A 420 -22.46 -16.34 16.58
N GLY A 421 -22.26 -16.18 17.90
CA GLY A 421 -21.35 -15.20 18.49
C GLY A 421 -21.94 -13.78 18.54
N ASP A 422 -23.09 -13.54 17.92
CA ASP A 422 -23.84 -12.29 18.03
C ASP A 422 -24.69 -12.31 19.32
N VAL A 423 -24.89 -11.15 19.93
CA VAL A 423 -25.67 -10.92 21.15
C VAL A 423 -26.93 -10.15 20.78
N ALA A 424 -28.09 -10.69 21.14
CA ALA A 424 -29.38 -10.14 20.76
C ALA A 424 -30.31 -9.96 21.98
N VAL A 425 -31.30 -9.09 21.82
CA VAL A 425 -32.44 -8.90 22.73
C VAL A 425 -33.72 -9.23 21.97
N CYS A 426 -34.62 -9.98 22.60
CA CYS A 426 -35.95 -10.29 22.07
C CYS A 426 -37.04 -9.67 22.96
N ASP A 427 -38.10 -9.12 22.37
CA ASP A 427 -39.27 -8.60 23.09
C ASP A 427 -40.44 -9.61 23.17
N ASP A 428 -41.50 -9.21 23.88
CA ASP A 428 -42.76 -9.94 24.07
C ASP A 428 -43.60 -10.10 22.79
N ARG A 429 -43.23 -9.44 21.69
CA ARG A 429 -43.80 -9.63 20.35
C ARG A 429 -42.94 -10.56 19.48
N GLY A 430 -41.83 -11.08 20.00
CA GLY A 430 -40.88 -11.91 19.27
C GLY A 430 -40.03 -11.13 18.26
N TYR A 431 -39.91 -9.80 18.41
CA TYR A 431 -39.01 -8.96 17.62
C TYR A 431 -37.62 -8.98 18.23
N PHE A 432 -36.59 -9.02 17.38
CA PHE A 432 -35.19 -9.10 17.77
C PHE A 432 -34.43 -7.81 17.40
N TRP A 433 -33.49 -7.44 18.27
CA TRP A 433 -32.46 -6.43 18.01
C TRP A 433 -31.10 -7.06 18.24
N ILE A 434 -30.17 -6.88 17.31
CA ILE A 434 -28.77 -7.24 17.50
C ILE A 434 -28.12 -6.11 18.29
N VAL A 435 -27.56 -6.43 19.45
CA VAL A 435 -26.92 -5.46 20.33
C VAL A 435 -25.42 -5.44 20.07
N ASP A 436 -24.79 -6.60 19.91
CA ASP A 436 -23.33 -6.68 19.74
C ASP A 436 -22.83 -8.06 19.25
N ARG A 437 -21.51 -8.27 19.30
CA ARG A 437 -20.85 -9.59 19.31
C ARG A 437 -20.19 -9.92 20.64
N LYS A 438 -20.35 -11.15 21.11
CA LYS A 438 -19.83 -11.64 22.40
C LYS A 438 -18.30 -11.60 22.52
N LYS A 439 -17.58 -11.64 21.39
CA LYS A 439 -16.11 -11.53 21.33
C LYS A 439 -15.61 -10.08 21.18
N GLU A 440 -16.51 -9.14 20.95
CA GLU A 440 -16.21 -7.74 20.63
C GLU A 440 -16.73 -6.79 21.75
N LEU A 441 -17.69 -7.26 22.56
CA LEU A 441 -18.15 -6.69 23.84
C LEU A 441 -17.02 -6.16 24.74
N ILE A 442 -17.20 -4.92 25.21
CA ILE A 442 -16.26 -4.17 26.04
C ILE A 442 -16.73 -4.21 27.50
N LYS A 443 -15.83 -4.52 28.45
CA LYS A 443 -16.19 -4.69 29.88
C LYS A 443 -15.76 -3.51 30.77
N VAL A 444 -16.57 -2.45 30.76
CA VAL A 444 -16.34 -1.20 31.50
C VAL A 444 -16.89 -1.29 32.92
N ASN A 445 -16.05 -1.29 33.97
CA ASN A 445 -16.48 -1.39 35.37
C ASN A 445 -17.46 -2.57 35.63
N ALA A 446 -17.15 -3.73 35.03
CA ALA A 446 -18.00 -4.93 34.99
C ALA A 446 -19.39 -4.79 34.31
N LEU A 447 -19.70 -3.64 33.71
CA LEU A 447 -20.83 -3.45 32.81
C LEU A 447 -20.42 -3.77 31.37
N GLN A 448 -21.34 -4.34 30.59
CA GLN A 448 -21.13 -4.66 29.18
C GLN A 448 -21.49 -3.46 28.29
N VAL A 449 -20.62 -3.15 27.32
CA VAL A 449 -20.77 -2.07 26.34
C VAL A 449 -20.51 -2.60 24.94
N ALA A 450 -21.42 -2.28 24.02
CA ALA A 450 -21.36 -2.75 22.65
C ALA A 450 -20.68 -1.74 21.70
N PRO A 451 -19.63 -2.14 20.95
CA PRO A 451 -19.17 -1.41 19.78
C PRO A 451 -20.28 -1.03 18.82
N ALA A 452 -21.11 -1.99 18.41
CA ALA A 452 -22.14 -1.79 17.38
C ALA A 452 -23.18 -0.71 17.77
N GLU A 453 -23.58 -0.64 19.04
CA GLU A 453 -24.45 0.42 19.56
C GLU A 453 -23.81 1.81 19.43
N LEU A 454 -22.51 1.92 19.72
CA LEU A 454 -21.77 3.18 19.67
C LEU A 454 -21.46 3.60 18.23
N GLU A 455 -21.14 2.65 17.34
CA GLU A 455 -21.03 2.87 15.89
C GLU A 455 -22.34 3.38 15.30
N ALA A 456 -23.46 2.74 15.63
CA ALA A 456 -24.79 3.11 15.16
C ALA A 456 -25.17 4.56 15.55
N VAL A 457 -24.88 4.97 16.79
CA VAL A 457 -25.12 6.35 17.25
C VAL A 457 -24.14 7.34 16.62
N LEU A 458 -22.86 6.99 16.45
CA LEU A 458 -21.89 7.84 15.75
C LEU A 458 -22.28 8.09 14.29
N LEU A 459 -22.85 7.10 13.59
CA LEU A 459 -23.34 7.22 12.22
C LEU A 459 -24.53 8.18 12.07
N GLU A 460 -25.26 8.49 13.15
CA GLU A 460 -26.28 9.56 13.11
C GLU A 460 -25.66 10.95 12.99
N HIS A 461 -24.49 11.20 13.59
CA HIS A 461 -23.93 12.55 13.64
C HIS A 461 -23.69 13.05 12.21
N ASP A 462 -24.25 14.22 11.86
CA ASP A 462 -24.15 14.80 10.50
C ASP A 462 -22.73 14.80 9.94
N HIS A 463 -21.75 15.03 10.81
CA HIS A 463 -20.33 15.14 10.48
C HIS A 463 -19.60 13.78 10.32
N ILE A 464 -20.24 12.63 10.53
CA ILE A 464 -19.60 11.30 10.43
C ILE A 464 -20.11 10.54 9.19
N ALA A 465 -19.18 10.01 8.40
CA ALA A 465 -19.41 9.19 7.20
C ALA A 465 -19.33 7.68 7.47
N ASP A 466 -18.48 7.26 8.40
CA ASP A 466 -18.30 5.86 8.78
C ASP A 466 -17.73 5.79 10.21
N ALA A 467 -17.98 4.71 10.94
CA ALA A 467 -17.54 4.56 12.32
C ALA A 467 -17.17 3.11 12.65
N ALA A 468 -16.09 2.94 13.42
CA ALA A 468 -15.70 1.66 14.02
C ALA A 468 -15.35 1.89 15.49
N VAL A 469 -15.80 1.02 16.39
CA VAL A 469 -15.56 1.13 17.84
C VAL A 469 -14.85 -0.13 18.35
N VAL A 470 -13.92 0.05 19.28
CA VAL A 470 -13.22 -1.06 19.96
C VAL A 470 -13.08 -0.75 21.44
N GLY A 471 -13.00 -1.78 22.28
CA GLY A 471 -12.49 -1.62 23.63
C GLY A 471 -10.99 -1.27 23.61
N ILE A 472 -10.54 -0.42 24.53
CA ILE A 472 -9.12 -0.28 24.88
C ILE A 472 -8.96 -0.42 26.39
N THR A 473 -7.82 -0.92 26.84
CA THR A 473 -7.51 -1.00 28.27
C THR A 473 -6.88 0.31 28.73
N LEU A 474 -7.44 0.93 29.77
CA LEU A 474 -6.90 2.08 30.49
C LEU A 474 -6.92 1.76 31.99
N HIS A 475 -5.78 1.94 32.68
CA HIS A 475 -5.63 1.64 34.11
C HIS A 475 -6.13 0.24 34.55
N ASN A 476 -5.95 -0.78 33.69
CA ASN A 476 -6.46 -2.16 33.83
C ASN A 476 -7.98 -2.38 33.72
N GLU A 477 -8.76 -1.36 33.35
CA GLU A 477 -10.18 -1.48 32.97
C GLU A 477 -10.35 -1.33 31.45
N GLU A 478 -11.37 -1.94 30.85
CA GLU A 478 -11.72 -1.66 29.46
C GLU A 478 -12.63 -0.43 29.33
N TRP A 479 -12.45 0.33 28.25
CA TRP A 479 -13.23 1.53 27.91
C TRP A 479 -13.43 1.62 26.38
N PRO A 480 -14.55 2.18 25.87
CA PRO A 480 -14.81 2.23 24.44
C PRO A 480 -14.10 3.38 23.73
N ARG A 481 -13.48 3.09 22.59
CA ARG A 481 -12.81 4.04 21.71
C ARG A 481 -13.36 3.94 20.29
N ALA A 482 -13.71 5.08 19.71
CA ALA A 482 -14.14 5.18 18.32
C ALA A 482 -12.99 5.59 17.38
N TYR A 483 -13.11 5.15 16.13
CA TYR A 483 -12.40 5.62 14.95
C TYR A 483 -13.46 6.03 13.94
N VAL A 484 -13.35 7.23 13.36
CA VAL A 484 -14.47 7.86 12.64
C VAL A 484 -13.99 8.43 11.32
N ALA A 485 -14.51 7.93 10.20
CA ALA A 485 -14.38 8.65 8.94
C ALA A 485 -15.33 9.85 9.02
N VAL A 486 -14.78 11.07 9.01
CA VAL A 486 -15.59 12.30 9.03
C VAL A 486 -16.11 12.54 7.62
N GLN A 487 -17.41 12.88 7.53
CA GLN A 487 -18.03 13.35 6.30
C GLN A 487 -17.18 14.43 5.67
N ASP A 488 -17.02 14.34 4.35
CA ASP A 488 -16.24 15.31 3.58
C ASP A 488 -16.61 16.73 4.03
N HIS A 489 -17.89 17.13 3.97
CA HIS A 489 -18.34 18.49 4.32
C HIS A 489 -17.95 19.00 5.72
N ALA A 490 -17.60 18.10 6.66
CA ALA A 490 -17.25 18.37 8.05
C ALA A 490 -15.75 18.23 8.38
N LYS A 491 -14.89 17.87 7.42
CA LYS A 491 -13.45 17.74 7.69
C LYS A 491 -12.85 19.08 8.16
N GLY A 492 -12.15 19.02 9.30
CA GLY A 492 -11.60 20.17 9.99
C GLY A 492 -12.64 21.08 10.67
N LYS A 493 -13.91 20.65 10.77
CA LYS A 493 -15.01 21.37 11.43
C LYS A 493 -15.59 20.64 12.65
N ILE A 494 -14.99 19.51 13.02
CA ILE A 494 -15.37 18.73 14.21
C ILE A 494 -14.11 18.13 14.84
N THR A 495 -14.06 18.17 16.17
CA THR A 495 -12.96 17.67 16.99
C THR A 495 -13.33 16.34 17.67
N PRO A 496 -12.32 15.55 18.09
CA PRO A 496 -12.52 14.40 18.97
C PRO A 496 -13.34 14.71 20.23
N ALA A 497 -13.10 15.89 20.83
CA ALA A 497 -13.80 16.34 22.03
C ALA A 497 -15.28 16.62 21.78
N GLU A 498 -15.63 17.30 20.68
CA GLU A 498 -17.03 17.54 20.30
C GLU A 498 -17.77 16.23 20.02
N ILE A 499 -17.14 15.25 19.37
CA ILE A 499 -17.73 13.91 19.15
C ILE A 499 -17.94 13.20 20.49
N GLN A 500 -16.97 13.26 21.41
CA GLN A 500 -17.13 12.69 22.75
C GLN A 500 -18.26 13.37 23.53
N ASP A 501 -18.34 14.70 23.55
CA ASP A 501 -19.37 15.44 24.30
C ASP A 501 -20.77 15.26 23.69
N TRP A 502 -20.86 15.20 22.36
CA TRP A 502 -22.08 14.81 21.66
C TRP A 502 -22.53 13.39 22.04
N MET A 503 -21.60 12.43 22.08
CA MET A 503 -21.90 11.06 22.56
C MET A 503 -22.28 11.03 24.05
N LYS A 504 -21.62 11.80 24.92
CA LYS A 504 -21.95 11.90 26.36
C LYS A 504 -23.38 12.38 26.60
N SER A 505 -23.95 13.16 25.66
CA SER A 505 -25.35 13.61 25.73
C SER A 505 -26.38 12.55 25.33
N ARG A 506 -25.93 11.47 24.66
CA ARG A 506 -26.79 10.42 24.08
C ARG A 506 -26.66 9.05 24.75
N VAL A 507 -25.50 8.69 25.29
CA VAL A 507 -25.25 7.37 25.90
C VAL A 507 -24.91 7.44 27.39
N ALA A 508 -25.27 6.40 28.15
CA ALA A 508 -25.05 6.32 29.59
C ALA A 508 -23.55 6.37 29.96
N LYS A 509 -23.22 6.84 31.18
CA LYS A 509 -21.83 7.12 31.61
C LYS A 509 -20.82 5.98 31.40
N HIS A 510 -21.24 4.73 31.55
CA HIS A 510 -20.36 3.57 31.35
C HIS A 510 -20.06 3.29 29.86
N LYS A 511 -20.81 3.89 28.93
CA LYS A 511 -20.62 3.78 27.47
C LYS A 511 -19.90 4.99 26.85
N TRP A 512 -19.45 5.94 27.67
CA TRP A 512 -18.78 7.15 27.18
C TRP A 512 -17.46 6.83 26.48
N LEU A 513 -17.29 7.37 25.28
CA LEU A 513 -16.05 7.24 24.51
C LEU A 513 -14.88 7.91 25.23
N VAL A 514 -13.73 7.23 25.24
CA VAL A 514 -12.49 7.73 25.85
C VAL A 514 -11.41 8.09 24.84
N GLU A 515 -10.63 9.10 25.19
CA GLU A 515 -9.31 9.31 24.61
C GLU A 515 -8.26 8.57 25.44
N ALA A 516 -7.43 7.77 24.76
CA ALA A 516 -6.13 7.42 25.26
C ALA A 516 -5.31 8.71 25.37
N GLU A 517 -4.63 8.92 26.51
CA GLU A 517 -3.92 10.16 26.87
C GLU A 517 -2.63 10.42 26.03
N GLU A 518 -2.57 9.92 24.80
CA GLU A 518 -1.52 10.17 23.79
C GLU A 518 -2.01 10.29 22.34
N LYS A 519 -3.22 9.83 21.96
CA LYS A 519 -3.67 9.85 20.54
C LYS A 519 -5.17 10.15 20.39
N PRO A 520 -5.56 11.15 19.58
CA PRO A 520 -6.96 11.54 19.38
C PRO A 520 -7.81 10.51 18.64
N LEU A 521 -9.13 10.72 18.57
CA LEU A 521 -9.99 10.00 17.60
C LEU A 521 -9.43 10.21 16.17
N PHE A 522 -9.10 9.12 15.48
CA PHE A 522 -8.57 9.20 14.11
C PHE A 522 -9.67 9.54 13.11
N VAL A 523 -9.40 10.55 12.30
CA VAL A 523 -10.26 11.01 11.21
C VAL A 523 -9.66 10.61 9.86
N TYR A 524 -10.29 9.68 9.16
CA TYR A 524 -9.86 9.25 7.82
C TYR A 524 -10.51 10.09 6.71
N SER A 525 -9.77 10.28 5.61
CA SER A 525 -10.20 11.08 4.45
C SER A 525 -9.82 10.42 3.11
N THR A 526 -10.68 9.55 2.58
CA THR A 526 -10.80 9.21 1.15
C THR A 526 -12.09 8.45 0.88
N SER A 527 -12.79 8.76 -0.21
CA SER A 527 -14.10 8.19 -0.53
C SER A 527 -14.03 6.87 -1.33
N GLN A 528 -13.58 5.77 -0.73
CA GLN A 528 -13.85 4.41 -1.22
C GLN A 528 -14.19 3.45 -0.07
N SER A 529 -15.18 2.59 -0.29
CA SER A 529 -15.76 1.71 0.74
C SER A 529 -14.81 0.55 1.07
N SER A 530 -14.04 0.65 2.16
CA SER A 530 -13.06 -0.39 2.55
C SER A 530 -12.80 -0.53 4.07
N LEU A 531 -13.48 0.23 4.92
CA LEU A 531 -13.15 0.32 6.36
C LEU A 531 -13.40 -0.98 7.14
N LEU A 532 -14.43 -1.76 6.80
CA LEU A 532 -14.81 -2.99 7.51
C LEU A 532 -13.79 -4.15 7.35
N LEU A 533 -12.75 -4.03 6.51
CA LEU A 533 -11.74 -5.06 6.32
C LEU A 533 -10.42 -4.83 7.09
N LEU A 534 -10.23 -3.66 7.72
CA LEU A 534 -8.92 -3.24 8.25
C LEU A 534 -8.83 -3.15 9.78
N PHE A 535 -9.95 -3.15 10.50
CA PHE A 535 -9.98 -2.74 11.91
C PHE A 535 -9.80 -3.85 12.98
N LEU A 536 -9.53 -5.09 12.56
CA LEU A 536 -9.44 -6.25 13.46
C LEU A 536 -8.07 -6.43 14.15
N PHE A 537 -7.08 -5.55 13.92
CA PHE A 537 -5.73 -5.70 14.48
C PHE A 537 -5.30 -4.58 15.44
N ASN A 538 -5.60 -4.84 16.71
CA ASN A 538 -4.99 -4.34 17.95
C ASN A 538 -5.41 -2.97 18.57
N LYS A 539 -5.43 -3.03 19.91
CA LYS A 539 -5.86 -2.02 20.90
C LYS A 539 -4.64 -1.30 21.54
N MET A 540 -4.92 -0.41 22.50
CA MET A 540 -4.06 0.04 23.63
C MET A 540 -3.22 1.35 23.49
N ALA A 541 -2.70 1.79 24.64
CA ALA A 541 -2.41 3.16 25.13
C ALA A 541 -1.82 3.07 26.58
N PRO A 542 -1.49 4.14 27.36
CA PRO A 542 -1.35 5.60 27.15
C PRO A 542 0.11 6.07 27.55
N SER A 543 0.52 7.22 28.15
CA SER A 543 -0.16 8.38 28.82
C SER A 543 0.71 9.63 29.13
N ALA A 544 0.15 10.83 28.87
CA ALA A 544 0.06 12.05 29.72
C ALA A 544 1.29 12.91 30.15
N MET A 545 1.02 14.22 30.31
CA MET A 545 1.92 15.35 30.66
C MET A 545 1.32 16.17 31.84
N PRO A 546 1.99 17.16 32.50
CA PRO A 546 2.02 18.53 31.94
C PRO A 546 3.20 19.49 32.32
N ASP A 547 3.21 20.63 31.61
CA ASP A 547 3.98 21.91 31.71
C ASP A 547 3.64 22.73 33.00
N PRO A 548 4.09 24.01 33.27
CA PRO A 548 4.91 24.95 32.46
C PRO A 548 5.97 25.86 33.16
N ASN A 549 6.89 26.47 32.36
CA ASN A 549 7.30 27.92 32.35
C ASN A 549 8.75 28.23 31.81
N GLY A 550 8.93 29.09 30.77
CA GLY A 550 10.25 29.57 30.23
C GLY A 550 10.47 31.12 30.13
N VAL A 551 11.00 31.67 29.00
CA VAL A 551 11.55 33.07 28.79
C VAL A 551 12.54 33.31 27.61
N ALA A 552 12.39 32.73 26.39
CA ALA A 552 13.02 33.22 25.12
C ALA A 552 14.59 33.25 25.03
N THR A 553 15.35 33.88 24.11
CA THR A 553 15.10 34.63 22.82
C THR A 553 16.22 34.35 21.74
N ASN A 554 16.52 35.28 20.80
CA ASN A 554 17.59 35.28 19.75
C ASN A 554 18.08 36.72 19.44
N GLY A 555 19.22 36.95 18.74
CA GLY A 555 19.49 38.26 18.09
C GLY A 555 20.82 38.47 17.35
N VAL A 556 20.79 38.74 16.03
CA VAL A 556 21.98 39.10 15.21
C VAL A 556 21.93 40.56 14.74
N ASN A 557 23.05 41.29 14.90
CA ASN A 557 23.19 42.71 14.59
C ASN A 557 23.79 42.95 13.18
N GLY A 558 23.34 43.92 12.37
CA GLY A 558 22.16 44.79 12.45
C GLY A 558 21.99 45.57 11.11
N SER A 559 20.89 46.25 10.75
CA SER A 559 19.67 46.60 11.50
C SER A 559 19.19 45.51 12.43
N GLY A 560 19.06 45.82 13.72
CA GLY A 560 18.65 44.85 14.70
C GLY A 560 17.27 44.28 14.36
N ILE A 561 17.23 43.02 13.93
CA ILE A 561 16.17 42.12 14.39
C ILE A 561 16.48 41.83 15.85
N SER A 562 16.34 42.87 16.66
CA SER A 562 16.04 42.76 18.07
C SER A 562 14.64 42.13 18.12
N TYR A 563 14.58 40.80 18.04
CA TYR A 563 13.70 40.11 18.97
C TYR A 563 14.04 40.70 20.33
N ALA A 564 13.05 41.20 21.08
CA ALA A 564 13.35 41.75 22.39
C ALA A 564 14.07 40.66 23.19
N GLU A 565 15.25 40.97 23.74
CA GLU A 565 15.74 40.24 24.90
C GLU A 565 14.73 40.50 26.03
N THR A 566 13.65 39.72 26.02
CA THR A 566 12.82 39.54 27.19
C THR A 566 13.71 38.79 28.17
N SER A 567 14.43 39.59 28.97
CA SER A 567 14.92 39.16 30.27
C SER A 567 13.86 38.24 30.88
N PRO A 568 14.23 37.11 31.53
CA PRO A 568 13.27 36.15 32.07
C PRO A 568 12.28 36.73 33.11
N SER A 569 12.41 38.03 33.42
CA SER A 569 11.49 38.89 34.18
C SER A 569 10.37 39.59 33.37
N GLU A 570 10.34 39.56 32.03
CA GLU A 570 9.27 40.23 31.24
C GLU A 570 8.06 39.33 30.97
N ASP A 571 6.86 39.90 31.16
CA ASP A 571 5.58 39.25 30.85
C ASP A 571 5.41 38.98 29.34
N TYR A 572 4.74 37.87 29.02
CA TYR A 572 4.44 37.51 27.63
C TYR A 572 3.53 38.56 26.96
N ARG A 573 4.02 39.13 25.85
CA ARG A 573 3.26 40.05 25.00
C ARG A 573 2.89 39.38 23.67
N ILE A 574 1.68 39.67 23.20
CA ILE A 574 1.18 39.19 21.90
C ILE A 574 2.01 39.80 20.76
N LEU A 575 2.42 38.98 19.79
CA LEU A 575 3.21 39.46 18.65
C LEU A 575 2.34 40.26 17.66
N PRO A 576 2.83 41.40 17.11
CA PRO A 576 2.13 42.19 16.10
C PRO A 576 2.24 41.55 14.70
N GLN A 577 1.69 40.34 14.56
CA GLN A 577 1.59 39.59 13.31
C GLN A 577 0.28 38.80 13.25
N TYR A 578 -0.14 38.42 12.05
CA TYR A 578 -1.19 37.42 11.87
C TYR A 578 -0.71 36.00 12.25
N HIS A 579 -1.66 35.12 12.54
CA HIS A 579 -1.48 33.72 12.89
C HIS A 579 -0.61 32.97 11.87
N SER A 580 0.39 32.20 12.34
CA SER A 580 1.32 31.43 11.49
C SER A 580 2.15 32.24 10.48
N LYS A 581 2.25 33.58 10.59
CA LYS A 581 3.09 34.39 9.71
C LYS A 581 4.52 33.84 9.68
N ALA A 582 4.94 33.38 8.49
CA ALA A 582 6.21 32.72 8.28
C ALA A 582 7.41 33.64 8.63
N THR A 583 8.23 33.23 9.59
CA THR A 583 9.52 33.89 9.86
C THR A 583 10.52 33.67 8.74
N LYS A 584 11.43 34.64 8.54
CA LYS A 584 12.39 34.57 7.43
C LYS A 584 13.50 33.54 7.70
N LEU A 585 13.54 32.44 6.95
CA LEU A 585 14.59 31.41 7.07
C LEU A 585 15.63 31.50 5.95
N ARG A 586 16.83 31.92 6.33
CA ARG A 586 18.05 31.66 5.55
C ARG A 586 18.46 30.18 5.69
N VAL A 587 18.66 29.49 4.57
CA VAL A 587 19.00 28.05 4.47
C VAL A 587 20.26 27.88 3.64
N ALA A 588 21.15 26.98 4.07
CA ALA A 588 22.33 26.57 3.31
C ALA A 588 22.24 25.08 2.95
N SER A 589 22.63 24.74 1.73
CA SER A 589 22.82 23.36 1.29
C SER A 589 24.23 23.15 0.80
N ILE A 590 24.76 21.95 0.99
CA ILE A 590 26.13 21.58 0.66
C ILE A 590 26.08 20.52 -0.44
N GLY A 591 26.65 20.83 -1.60
CA GLY A 591 26.55 20.08 -2.85
C GLY A 591 25.38 20.54 -3.73
N ALA A 592 25.68 20.76 -5.03
CA ALA A 592 24.71 21.13 -6.07
C ALA A 592 24.46 19.98 -7.06
N GLY A 593 24.51 18.73 -6.57
CA GLY A 593 23.95 17.57 -7.27
C GLY A 593 22.42 17.48 -7.15
N ALA A 594 21.85 16.32 -7.48
CA ALA A 594 20.40 16.07 -7.48
C ALA A 594 19.69 16.57 -6.20
N THR A 595 20.29 16.36 -5.02
CA THR A 595 19.77 16.87 -3.74
C THR A 595 19.58 18.38 -3.72
N GLY A 596 20.62 19.16 -4.08
CA GLY A 596 20.57 20.62 -4.02
C GLY A 596 19.58 21.21 -5.03
N LEU A 597 19.54 20.64 -6.24
CA LEU A 597 18.57 21.02 -7.27
C LEU A 597 17.13 20.70 -6.86
N CYS A 598 16.90 19.53 -6.25
CA CYS A 598 15.60 19.14 -5.69
C CYS A 598 15.17 20.07 -4.54
N LEU A 599 16.09 20.41 -3.63
CA LEU A 599 15.83 21.32 -2.51
C LEU A 599 15.37 22.69 -2.99
N ALA A 600 16.10 23.30 -3.94
CA ALA A 600 15.71 24.59 -4.52
C ALA A 600 14.30 24.53 -5.14
N TYR A 601 14.01 23.50 -5.94
CA TYR A 601 12.71 23.31 -6.58
C TYR A 601 11.56 23.11 -5.56
N LYS A 602 11.80 22.35 -4.48
CA LYS A 602 10.79 22.09 -3.44
C LYS A 602 10.57 23.32 -2.55
N MET A 603 11.63 24.05 -2.18
CA MET A 603 11.49 25.30 -1.40
C MET A 603 10.65 26.36 -2.15
N GLU A 604 10.85 26.53 -3.47
CA GLU A 604 10.03 27.44 -4.29
C GLU A 604 8.54 27.07 -4.37
N ARG A 605 8.18 25.80 -4.12
CA ARG A 605 6.80 25.31 -4.21
C ARG A 605 6.12 25.04 -2.87
N MET A 606 6.88 24.94 -1.78
CA MET A 606 6.37 24.52 -0.46
C MET A 606 6.50 25.57 0.65
N LEU A 607 7.33 26.61 0.44
CA LEU A 607 7.54 27.72 1.38
C LEU A 607 7.04 29.04 0.76
N GLU A 608 6.59 29.97 1.60
CA GLU A 608 6.04 31.25 1.12
C GLU A 608 7.11 32.14 0.46
N ALA A 609 6.81 32.72 -0.70
CA ALA A 609 7.75 33.59 -1.42
C ALA A 609 8.24 34.76 -0.55
N GLY A 610 9.55 35.00 -0.54
CA GLY A 610 10.18 36.04 0.30
C GLY A 610 10.34 35.68 1.79
N SER A 611 9.72 34.59 2.27
CA SER A 611 9.92 34.09 3.64
C SER A 611 11.20 33.28 3.82
N TRP A 612 12.02 33.11 2.79
CA TRP A 612 13.24 32.31 2.86
C TRP A 612 14.33 32.83 1.90
N GLU A 613 15.56 32.37 2.14
CA GLU A 613 16.73 32.53 1.29
C GLU A 613 17.46 31.18 1.21
N LEU A 614 18.04 30.86 0.06
CA LEU A 614 18.79 29.62 -0.15
C LEU A 614 20.17 29.91 -0.75
N THR A 615 21.17 29.14 -0.36
CA THR A 615 22.44 29.03 -1.07
C THR A 615 22.86 27.57 -1.16
N LEU A 616 23.18 27.11 -2.37
CA LEU A 616 23.75 25.80 -2.66
C LEU A 616 25.27 25.98 -2.83
N PHE A 617 26.06 25.58 -1.84
CA PHE A 617 27.52 25.65 -1.90
C PHE A 617 28.09 24.42 -2.62
N GLU A 618 28.76 24.63 -3.74
CA GLU A 618 29.37 23.56 -4.55
C GLU A 618 30.89 23.75 -4.57
N LYS A 619 31.64 22.71 -4.18
CA LYS A 619 33.11 22.73 -4.13
C LYS A 619 33.71 22.86 -5.53
N ASN A 620 33.02 22.33 -6.54
CA ASN A 620 33.51 22.25 -7.91
C ASN A 620 33.30 23.54 -8.70
N SER A 621 34.00 23.67 -9.83
CA SER A 621 33.86 24.76 -10.80
C SER A 621 32.59 24.68 -11.65
N HIS A 622 31.80 23.60 -11.50
CA HIS A 622 30.51 23.38 -12.13
C HIS A 622 29.67 22.42 -11.26
N PHE A 623 28.37 22.30 -11.51
CA PHE A 623 27.44 21.52 -10.66
C PHE A 623 27.07 20.15 -11.27
N GLY A 624 26.33 19.32 -10.51
CA GLY A 624 25.91 17.97 -10.91
C GLY A 624 26.36 16.85 -9.95
N GLY A 625 27.34 17.11 -9.09
CA GLY A 625 27.82 16.16 -8.08
C GLY A 625 28.47 14.92 -8.71
N THR A 626 27.98 13.73 -8.36
CA THR A 626 28.54 12.45 -8.84
C THR A 626 28.74 12.38 -10.36
N TRP A 627 27.81 12.94 -11.15
CA TRP A 627 27.84 12.89 -12.62
C TRP A 627 28.76 13.94 -13.27
N TYR A 628 29.19 14.95 -12.51
CA TYR A 628 30.26 15.85 -12.89
C TYR A 628 31.65 15.26 -12.54
N GLU A 629 31.79 14.65 -11.37
CA GLU A 629 33.09 14.15 -10.89
C GLU A 629 33.49 12.79 -11.50
N ASN A 630 32.52 11.92 -11.82
CA ASN A 630 32.79 10.58 -12.35
C ASN A 630 32.62 10.56 -13.86
N THR A 631 33.74 10.77 -14.57
CA THR A 631 33.80 10.87 -16.03
C THR A 631 34.58 9.73 -16.69
N TYR A 632 34.80 8.63 -15.97
CA TYR A 632 35.57 7.48 -16.45
C TYR A 632 34.87 6.71 -17.60
N PRO A 633 35.60 6.02 -18.49
CA PRO A 633 35.04 5.25 -19.60
C PRO A 633 33.97 4.24 -19.14
N GLY A 634 32.79 4.31 -19.76
CA GLY A 634 31.66 3.43 -19.45
C GLY A 634 30.84 3.80 -18.20
N VAL A 635 31.08 4.97 -17.58
CA VAL A 635 30.27 5.46 -16.46
C VAL A 635 28.78 5.54 -16.83
N ALA A 636 27.94 4.79 -16.10
CA ALA A 636 26.52 4.63 -16.39
C ALA A 636 25.72 4.32 -15.12
N CYS A 637 24.41 4.58 -15.17
CA CYS A 637 23.50 4.18 -14.09
C CYS A 637 23.27 2.65 -14.05
N ASP A 638 22.99 2.13 -12.86
CA ASP A 638 22.50 0.76 -12.62
C ASP A 638 20.96 0.67 -12.51
N ILE A 639 20.28 1.82 -12.55
CA ILE A 639 18.81 1.97 -12.63
C ILE A 639 18.42 2.46 -14.04
N PRO A 640 17.27 2.05 -14.60
CA PRO A 640 16.80 2.55 -15.88
C PRO A 640 16.63 4.07 -15.95
N SER A 641 16.96 4.68 -17.09
CA SER A 641 17.07 6.13 -17.31
C SER A 641 15.76 6.88 -17.03
N HIS A 642 14.62 6.35 -17.48
CA HIS A 642 13.31 6.94 -17.18
C HIS A 642 12.90 6.86 -15.69
N LEU A 643 13.62 6.09 -14.85
CA LEU A 643 13.51 6.12 -13.39
C LEU A 643 14.60 6.95 -12.71
N TYR A 644 15.79 7.05 -13.33
CA TYR A 644 16.82 8.01 -12.91
C TYR A 644 16.54 9.44 -13.45
N THR A 645 15.29 9.86 -13.26
CA THR A 645 14.75 11.23 -13.43
C THR A 645 13.95 11.58 -12.18
N PHE A 646 13.71 12.86 -11.89
CA PHE A 646 12.76 13.19 -10.83
C PHE A 646 11.36 12.67 -11.19
N SER A 647 10.61 12.17 -10.21
CA SER A 647 9.36 11.46 -10.44
C SER A 647 8.33 12.27 -11.25
N TRP A 648 8.32 13.60 -11.08
CA TRP A 648 7.43 14.54 -11.79
C TRP A 648 8.03 15.20 -13.04
N ASP A 649 9.33 15.05 -13.33
CA ASP A 649 10.01 15.67 -14.48
C ASP A 649 10.61 14.56 -15.39
N PRO A 650 9.77 13.86 -16.17
CA PRO A 650 10.24 12.83 -17.10
C PRO A 650 11.01 13.44 -18.28
N ASN A 651 12.09 12.78 -18.68
CA ASN A 651 12.75 13.02 -19.96
C ASN A 651 12.27 11.97 -20.99
N PRO A 652 11.59 12.36 -22.08
CA PRO A 652 11.23 11.43 -23.17
C PRO A 652 12.40 11.18 -24.14
N ASN A 653 13.44 12.02 -24.12
CA ASN A 653 14.54 12.04 -25.09
C ASN A 653 15.78 11.26 -24.62
N TRP A 654 15.64 10.33 -23.67
CA TRP A 654 16.74 9.43 -23.33
C TRP A 654 17.15 8.61 -24.56
N THR A 655 18.45 8.45 -24.78
CA THR A 655 18.99 7.66 -25.89
C THR A 655 19.13 6.18 -25.54
N HIS A 656 19.26 5.86 -24.25
CA HIS A 656 19.54 4.52 -23.76
C HIS A 656 18.69 4.15 -22.54
N TYR A 657 18.35 2.85 -22.41
CA TYR A 657 17.60 2.33 -21.26
C TYR A 657 18.40 2.44 -19.96
N PHE A 658 19.72 2.22 -20.00
CA PHE A 658 20.64 2.61 -18.92
C PHE A 658 21.50 3.78 -19.41
N ALA A 659 21.17 5.00 -19.00
CA ALA A 659 21.85 6.22 -19.44
C ALA A 659 23.31 6.28 -18.94
N TYR A 660 24.17 6.87 -19.78
CA TYR A 660 25.58 7.14 -19.46
C TYR A 660 25.74 8.49 -18.74
N GLY A 661 26.81 8.63 -17.96
CA GLY A 661 27.03 9.79 -17.08
C GLY A 661 26.86 11.17 -17.74
N PRO A 662 27.43 11.45 -18.94
CA PRO A 662 27.27 12.74 -19.62
C PRO A 662 25.82 13.09 -19.98
N GLU A 663 24.98 12.07 -20.24
CA GLU A 663 23.56 12.26 -20.54
C GLU A 663 22.76 12.61 -19.28
N ILE A 664 23.14 12.01 -18.14
CA ILE A 664 22.55 12.27 -16.82
C ILE A 664 22.97 13.64 -16.28
N GLN A 665 24.24 14.02 -16.48
CA GLN A 665 24.74 15.36 -16.23
C GLN A 665 23.89 16.41 -16.98
N LYS A 666 23.71 16.21 -18.30
CA LYS A 666 22.88 17.09 -19.14
C LYS A 666 21.41 17.16 -18.69
N TYR A 667 20.85 16.07 -18.15
CA TYR A 667 19.50 16.08 -17.57
C TYR A 667 19.42 17.02 -16.35
N PHE A 668 20.38 16.97 -15.43
CA PHE A 668 20.39 17.85 -14.25
C PHE A 668 20.73 19.31 -14.58
N GLU A 669 21.61 19.56 -15.55
CA GLU A 669 21.85 20.90 -16.10
C GLU A 669 20.57 21.48 -16.70
N GLY A 670 19.91 20.73 -17.57
CA GLY A 670 18.64 21.13 -18.17
C GLY A 670 17.51 21.28 -17.14
N PHE A 671 17.49 20.52 -16.04
CA PHE A 671 16.55 20.72 -14.94
C PHE A 671 16.81 22.04 -14.22
N ALA A 672 18.08 22.38 -13.98
CA ALA A 672 18.47 23.64 -13.34
C ALA A 672 18.14 24.87 -14.20
N GLU A 673 18.18 24.72 -15.53
CA GLU A 673 17.69 25.70 -16.51
C GLU A 673 16.15 25.76 -16.54
N ARG A 674 15.46 24.63 -16.79
CA ARG A 674 13.97 24.53 -16.88
C ARG A 674 13.24 25.10 -15.68
N HIS A 675 13.86 25.07 -14.50
CA HIS A 675 13.28 25.57 -13.26
C HIS A 675 14.06 26.74 -12.64
N GLY A 676 15.08 27.25 -13.33
CA GLY A 676 15.88 28.39 -12.88
C GLY A 676 16.49 28.22 -11.49
N THR A 677 16.82 27.00 -11.05
CA THR A 677 17.41 26.75 -9.72
C THR A 677 18.91 27.05 -9.66
N GLN A 678 19.57 27.17 -10.82
CA GLN A 678 20.98 27.55 -10.94
C GLN A 678 21.32 28.86 -10.22
N LYS A 679 20.36 29.80 -10.11
CA LYS A 679 20.50 31.08 -9.41
C LYS A 679 20.85 30.98 -7.91
N TYR A 680 20.66 29.81 -7.29
CA TYR A 680 21.02 29.55 -5.89
C TYR A 680 22.43 28.97 -5.71
N ILE A 681 23.14 28.61 -6.79
CA ILE A 681 24.42 27.91 -6.74
C ILE A 681 25.58 28.90 -6.60
N LYS A 682 26.44 28.69 -5.59
CA LYS A 682 27.78 29.28 -5.51
C LYS A 682 28.82 28.19 -5.80
N LEU A 683 29.45 28.27 -6.97
CA LEU A 683 30.52 27.37 -7.42
C LEU A 683 31.87 27.74 -6.80
N ASN A 684 32.81 26.80 -6.72
CA ASN A 684 34.11 26.95 -6.06
C ASN A 684 34.00 27.38 -4.58
N GLN A 685 33.00 26.86 -3.87
CA GLN A 685 32.76 27.10 -2.44
C GLN A 685 32.65 25.78 -1.69
N LYS A 686 33.75 25.34 -1.09
CA LYS A 686 33.83 24.14 -0.27
C LYS A 686 33.56 24.52 1.19
N VAL A 687 32.49 23.99 1.79
CA VAL A 687 32.33 24.08 3.26
C VAL A 687 33.41 23.24 3.93
N VAL A 688 34.05 23.79 4.96
CA VAL A 688 35.08 23.09 5.76
C VAL A 688 34.69 22.94 7.24
N GLU A 689 33.87 23.84 7.77
CA GLU A 689 33.35 23.76 9.13
C GLU A 689 31.95 24.40 9.23
N ALA A 690 31.11 23.91 10.14
CA ALA A 690 29.83 24.50 10.53
C ALA A 690 29.63 24.42 12.05
N ILE A 691 29.21 25.53 12.67
CA ILE A 691 29.12 25.68 14.13
C ILE A 691 27.72 26.15 14.52
N TRP A 692 27.05 25.44 15.43
CA TRP A 692 25.74 25.81 15.94
C TRP A 692 25.82 26.82 17.11
N HIS A 693 24.99 27.86 17.06
CA HIS A 693 24.83 28.84 18.12
C HIS A 693 23.37 28.84 18.60
N GLU A 694 23.09 28.08 19.68
CA GLU A 694 21.72 27.86 20.17
C GLU A 694 21.00 29.15 20.55
N THR A 695 21.66 30.10 21.21
CA THR A 695 21.06 31.40 21.56
C THR A 695 20.50 32.11 20.32
N ASP A 696 21.21 32.08 19.20
CA ASP A 696 20.79 32.73 17.95
C ASP A 696 19.86 31.85 17.08
N GLY A 697 19.83 30.54 17.31
CA GLY A 697 19.17 29.60 16.41
C GLY A 697 19.80 29.57 15.01
N LYS A 698 21.15 29.69 14.93
CA LYS A 698 21.88 29.76 13.65
C LYS A 698 23.10 28.83 13.60
N TRP A 699 23.41 28.39 12.39
CA TRP A 699 24.69 27.82 11.98
C TRP A 699 25.57 28.93 11.39
N THR A 700 26.80 29.07 11.89
CA THR A 700 27.90 29.73 11.17
C THR A 700 28.58 28.69 10.28
N ILE A 701 29.00 29.08 9.08
CA ILE A 701 29.55 28.21 8.04
C ILE A 701 30.88 28.78 7.57
N VAL A 702 31.96 28.01 7.71
CA VAL A 702 33.28 28.37 7.17
C VAL A 702 33.42 27.78 5.78
N LEU A 703 33.68 28.66 4.81
CA LEU A 703 33.88 28.36 3.40
C LEU A 703 35.37 28.45 3.06
N GLU A 704 35.80 27.63 2.11
CA GLU A 704 37.14 27.61 1.53
C GLU A 704 36.98 27.59 0.00
N ASN A 705 37.65 28.50 -0.70
CA ASN A 705 37.73 28.46 -2.16
C ASN A 705 38.86 27.50 -2.55
N PRO A 706 38.58 26.34 -3.17
CA PRO A 706 39.61 25.32 -3.44
C PRO A 706 40.60 25.73 -4.55
N LEU A 707 40.35 26.83 -5.27
CA LEU A 707 41.27 27.37 -6.28
C LEU A 707 42.28 28.38 -5.71
N THR A 708 41.94 29.06 -4.59
CA THR A 708 42.77 30.13 -4.00
C THR A 708 43.24 29.85 -2.58
N GLY A 709 42.60 28.93 -1.86
CA GLY A 709 42.79 28.71 -0.43
C GLY A 709 42.18 29.80 0.47
N GLU A 710 41.51 30.80 -0.12
CA GLU A 710 40.83 31.87 0.60
C GLU A 710 39.68 31.30 1.45
N ARG A 711 39.53 31.81 2.68
CA ARG A 711 38.46 31.42 3.59
C ARG A 711 37.56 32.60 3.96
N THR A 712 36.26 32.34 3.99
CA THR A 712 35.22 33.32 4.30
C THR A 712 34.13 32.67 5.16
N GLU A 713 33.38 33.47 5.91
CA GLU A 713 32.25 32.99 6.70
C GLU A 713 30.91 33.36 6.06
N ASP A 714 29.93 32.46 6.16
CA ASP A 714 28.52 32.70 5.84
C ASP A 714 27.64 32.07 6.96
N TRP A 715 26.31 32.23 6.93
CA TRP A 715 25.44 31.70 7.99
C TRP A 715 24.03 31.32 7.53
N CYS A 716 23.38 30.40 8.23
CA CYS A 716 21.98 30.02 8.00
C CYS A 716 21.26 29.63 9.30
N HIS A 717 19.94 29.46 9.27
CA HIS A 717 19.18 28.85 10.37
C HIS A 717 19.07 27.33 10.25
N VAL A 718 19.11 26.81 9.01
CA VAL A 718 18.89 25.40 8.66
C VAL A 718 19.96 24.97 7.67
N LEU A 719 20.65 23.87 7.98
CA LEU A 719 21.80 23.37 7.24
C LEU A 719 21.50 22.01 6.62
N VAL A 720 21.56 21.91 5.30
CA VAL A 720 21.26 20.69 4.55
C VAL A 720 22.55 20.08 3.99
N ASN A 721 22.92 18.90 4.48
CA ASN A 721 24.02 18.12 3.93
C ASN A 721 23.52 17.28 2.74
N GLY A 722 23.85 17.75 1.53
CA GLY A 722 23.58 17.08 0.27
C GLY A 722 24.82 16.56 -0.45
N SER A 723 25.99 16.48 0.22
CA SER A 723 27.27 16.15 -0.42
C SER A 723 27.33 14.75 -1.01
N GLY A 724 26.43 13.87 -0.57
CA GLY A 724 26.41 12.45 -0.92
C GLY A 724 27.41 11.61 -0.13
N ILE A 725 27.07 10.34 0.05
CA ILE A 725 27.85 9.34 0.80
C ILE A 725 29.00 8.71 0.00
N LEU A 726 29.01 8.89 -1.32
CA LEU A 726 29.98 8.33 -2.28
C LEU A 726 30.53 9.49 -3.15
N ASN A 727 31.23 10.41 -2.49
CA ASN A 727 31.81 11.61 -3.09
C ASN A 727 33.32 11.68 -2.82
N ASN A 728 33.71 11.60 -1.55
CA ASN A 728 35.11 11.66 -1.15
C ASN A 728 35.86 10.38 -1.56
N TRP A 729 37.09 10.52 -2.05
CA TRP A 729 37.95 9.39 -2.46
C TRP A 729 39.38 9.57 -1.95
N LYS A 730 40.13 8.48 -1.92
CA LYS A 730 41.56 8.47 -1.61
C LYS A 730 42.27 7.36 -2.38
N TRP A 731 43.58 7.51 -2.55
CA TRP A 731 44.43 6.44 -3.07
C TRP A 731 44.36 5.18 -2.20
N PRO A 732 44.51 3.98 -2.78
CA PRO A 732 44.58 2.75 -1.99
C PRO A 732 45.84 2.72 -1.12
N GLU A 733 45.69 2.21 0.11
CA GLU A 733 46.79 2.01 1.05
C GLU A 733 47.65 0.82 0.60
N ILE A 734 48.63 1.10 -0.28
CA ILE A 734 49.57 0.15 -0.87
C ILE A 734 50.98 0.75 -0.77
N GLU A 735 51.97 -0.02 -0.34
CA GLU A 735 53.38 0.41 -0.31
C GLU A 735 53.83 0.86 -1.71
N GLY A 736 54.49 2.00 -1.81
CA GLY A 736 55.05 2.51 -3.08
C GLY A 736 54.03 2.98 -4.12
N ILE A 737 52.75 3.18 -3.78
CA ILE A 737 51.70 3.58 -4.76
C ILE A 737 52.06 4.84 -5.59
N HIS A 738 52.90 5.73 -5.06
CA HIS A 738 53.41 6.93 -5.74
C HIS A 738 54.82 6.79 -6.33
N ASP A 739 55.44 5.61 -6.24
CA ASP A 739 56.75 5.33 -6.86
C ASP A 739 56.63 4.99 -8.36
N PHE A 740 55.43 4.63 -8.81
CA PHE A 740 55.10 4.31 -10.20
C PHE A 740 55.38 5.50 -11.13
N LYS A 741 56.06 5.24 -12.26
CA LYS A 741 56.48 6.30 -13.20
C LYS A 741 55.52 6.54 -14.36
N GLY A 742 54.54 5.66 -14.58
CA GLY A 742 53.46 5.87 -15.53
C GLY A 742 52.31 6.71 -14.95
N PRO A 743 51.30 7.08 -15.75
CA PRO A 743 50.12 7.76 -15.23
C PRO A 743 49.37 6.91 -14.20
N LEU A 744 49.16 7.49 -13.01
CA LEU A 744 48.39 6.91 -11.91
C LEU A 744 47.04 7.63 -11.83
N ILE A 745 45.95 6.92 -12.08
CA ILE A 745 44.60 7.49 -12.25
C ILE A 745 43.65 6.86 -11.23
N HIS A 746 42.75 7.65 -10.63
CA HIS A 746 41.67 7.13 -9.78
C HIS A 746 40.32 7.26 -10.50
N SER A 747 39.40 6.29 -10.37
CA SER A 747 38.13 6.33 -11.11
C SER A 747 37.28 7.57 -10.79
N ALA A 748 37.31 8.05 -9.54
CA ALA A 748 36.61 9.27 -9.10
C ALA A 748 37.36 10.60 -9.40
N HIS A 749 38.47 10.55 -10.14
CA HIS A 749 39.20 11.71 -10.64
C HIS A 749 39.94 11.33 -11.92
N TRP A 750 39.19 11.25 -13.01
CA TRP A 750 39.68 10.71 -14.28
C TRP A 750 40.50 11.71 -15.07
N ASP A 751 41.74 11.35 -15.42
CA ASP A 751 42.59 12.13 -16.31
C ASP A 751 42.27 11.80 -17.78
N HIS A 752 41.68 12.77 -18.49
CA HIS A 752 41.33 12.67 -19.91
C HIS A 752 42.51 12.91 -20.86
N SER A 753 43.70 13.25 -20.35
CA SER A 753 44.91 13.46 -21.16
C SER A 753 45.69 12.18 -21.48
N VAL A 754 45.37 11.07 -20.80
CA VAL A 754 46.10 9.80 -20.93
C VAL A 754 45.56 8.96 -22.09
N ASP A 755 46.44 8.68 -23.06
CA ASP A 755 46.16 7.72 -24.14
C ASP A 755 46.42 6.27 -23.68
N PHE A 756 45.37 5.44 -23.74
CA PHE A 756 45.39 4.02 -23.39
C PHE A 756 45.69 3.12 -24.59
N LYS A 757 45.69 3.65 -25.82
CA LYS A 757 45.74 2.85 -27.04
C LYS A 757 47.07 2.11 -27.20
N GLY A 758 46.99 0.78 -27.29
CA GLY A 758 48.17 -0.09 -27.40
C GLY A 758 49.07 -0.14 -26.16
N LYS A 759 48.60 0.37 -25.01
CA LYS A 759 49.31 0.33 -23.73
C LYS A 759 49.18 -1.01 -23.01
N GLU A 760 50.13 -1.32 -22.13
CA GLU A 760 49.97 -2.35 -21.10
C GLU A 760 49.46 -1.66 -19.82
N ILE A 761 48.32 -2.05 -19.25
CA ILE A 761 47.73 -1.33 -18.10
C ILE A 761 47.40 -2.24 -16.92
N GLY A 762 47.46 -1.70 -15.71
CA GLY A 762 46.91 -2.34 -14.50
C GLY A 762 45.59 -1.70 -14.07
N VAL A 763 44.61 -2.52 -13.66
CA VAL A 763 43.35 -2.06 -13.05
C VAL A 763 43.18 -2.69 -11.68
N ILE A 764 43.20 -1.87 -10.61
CA ILE A 764 43.00 -2.33 -9.23
C ILE A 764 41.52 -2.28 -8.86
N GLY A 765 40.93 -3.45 -8.58
CA GLY A 765 39.61 -3.57 -7.95
C GLY A 765 38.56 -4.29 -8.79
N THR A 766 37.47 -4.69 -8.12
CA THR A 766 36.33 -5.46 -8.67
C THR A 766 34.98 -4.82 -8.35
N GLY A 767 34.97 -3.55 -7.95
CA GLY A 767 33.75 -2.77 -7.70
C GLY A 767 33.13 -2.21 -8.99
N SER A 768 31.96 -1.56 -8.86
CA SER A 768 31.15 -1.09 -10.00
C SER A 768 31.90 -0.22 -11.02
N SER A 769 32.88 0.59 -10.58
CA SER A 769 33.73 1.36 -11.50
C SER A 769 34.66 0.47 -12.34
N SER A 770 35.30 -0.55 -11.75
CA SER A 770 36.12 -1.53 -12.50
C SER A 770 35.25 -2.31 -13.49
N VAL A 771 34.07 -2.72 -13.02
CA VAL A 771 33.04 -3.41 -13.81
C VAL A 771 32.56 -2.60 -15.03
N GLN A 772 32.71 -1.26 -15.01
CA GLN A 772 32.38 -0.37 -16.13
C GLN A 772 33.61 0.01 -16.98
N ILE A 773 34.78 0.22 -16.38
CA ILE A 773 36.03 0.65 -17.04
C ILE A 773 36.65 -0.48 -17.87
N VAL A 774 36.83 -1.67 -17.28
CA VAL A 774 37.49 -2.83 -17.91
C VAL A 774 36.90 -3.17 -19.29
N PRO A 775 35.57 -3.32 -19.48
CA PRO A 775 34.99 -3.66 -20.78
C PRO A 775 35.02 -2.53 -21.82
N GLN A 776 35.48 -1.32 -21.47
CA GLN A 776 35.81 -0.30 -22.47
C GLN A 776 37.29 -0.35 -22.82
N LEU A 777 38.18 -0.21 -21.83
CA LEU A 777 39.62 -0.15 -22.08
C LEU A 777 40.18 -1.44 -22.70
N GLN A 778 39.60 -2.62 -22.42
CA GLN A 778 40.03 -3.91 -23.00
C GLN A 778 40.07 -3.90 -24.54
N LYS A 779 39.24 -3.08 -25.19
CA LYS A 779 39.14 -2.97 -26.65
C LYS A 779 40.31 -2.20 -27.29
N GLU A 780 41.03 -1.42 -26.50
CA GLU A 780 41.99 -0.42 -26.98
C GLU A 780 43.42 -0.67 -26.48
N VAL A 781 43.57 -1.30 -25.31
CA VAL A 781 44.87 -1.66 -24.70
C VAL A 781 45.49 -2.90 -25.34
N LYS A 782 46.83 -2.96 -25.33
CA LYS A 782 47.62 -4.13 -25.76
C LYS A 782 47.50 -5.28 -24.76
N HIS A 783 47.51 -4.97 -23.46
CA HIS A 783 47.36 -5.93 -22.36
C HIS A 783 46.74 -5.26 -21.13
N MET A 784 46.00 -6.02 -20.31
CA MET A 784 45.41 -5.55 -19.06
C MET A 784 45.55 -6.56 -17.93
N ASP A 785 46.25 -6.19 -16.86
CA ASP A 785 46.23 -6.93 -15.59
C ASP A 785 45.12 -6.39 -14.68
N VAL A 786 44.17 -7.25 -14.28
CA VAL A 786 43.05 -6.87 -13.39
C VAL A 786 43.27 -7.46 -12.00
N PHE A 787 43.65 -6.63 -11.03
CA PHE A 787 44.01 -7.04 -9.68
C PHE A 787 42.76 -7.22 -8.80
N MET A 788 42.41 -8.49 -8.55
CA MET A 788 41.15 -8.90 -7.94
C MET A 788 41.32 -9.23 -6.44
N ARG A 789 40.91 -8.31 -5.56
CA ARG A 789 40.94 -8.52 -4.10
C ARG A 789 39.69 -9.21 -3.52
N SER A 790 38.58 -9.28 -4.25
CA SER A 790 37.32 -9.82 -3.71
C SER A 790 36.34 -10.31 -4.78
N PRO A 791 35.56 -11.37 -4.49
CA PRO A 791 34.44 -11.82 -5.33
C PRO A 791 33.37 -10.74 -5.45
N THR A 792 32.59 -10.78 -6.53
CA THR A 792 31.40 -9.92 -6.72
C THR A 792 30.34 -10.60 -7.59
N TRP A 793 29.07 -10.37 -7.30
CA TRP A 793 27.98 -10.79 -8.18
C TRP A 793 27.88 -9.82 -9.37
N ILE A 794 27.74 -10.37 -10.57
CA ILE A 794 27.42 -9.65 -11.80
C ILE A 794 26.07 -10.19 -12.28
N SER A 795 25.03 -9.36 -12.32
CA SER A 795 23.64 -9.80 -12.53
C SER A 795 23.12 -9.59 -13.95
N PRO A 796 21.96 -10.15 -14.30
CA PRO A 796 21.08 -9.55 -15.29
C PRO A 796 20.69 -8.09 -14.91
N PRO A 797 20.19 -7.27 -15.85
CA PRO A 797 19.56 -5.99 -15.52
C PRO A 797 18.29 -6.17 -14.69
N PHE A 798 17.96 -5.16 -13.89
CA PHE A 798 16.66 -5.05 -13.19
C PHE A 798 15.71 -4.14 -13.97
N GLY A 799 14.39 -4.36 -13.86
CA GLY A 799 13.40 -3.59 -14.63
C GLY A 799 13.34 -4.02 -16.10
N GLY A 800 13.71 -5.26 -16.42
CA GLY A 800 13.86 -5.73 -17.81
C GLY A 800 12.52 -6.10 -18.47
N GLY A 801 11.49 -6.41 -17.69
CA GLY A 801 10.24 -7.00 -18.19
C GLY A 801 9.45 -6.10 -19.15
N VAL A 802 9.65 -4.77 -19.08
CA VAL A 802 9.00 -3.83 -20.01
C VAL A 802 9.66 -3.78 -21.39
N LEU A 803 10.93 -4.19 -21.53
CA LEU A 803 11.65 -4.07 -22.80
C LEU A 803 11.08 -4.98 -23.89
N GLY A 804 10.38 -6.06 -23.52
CA GLY A 804 9.65 -6.89 -24.47
C GLY A 804 8.53 -6.13 -25.22
N GLU A 805 7.99 -5.05 -24.63
CA GLU A 805 7.00 -4.17 -25.28
C GLU A 805 7.62 -3.26 -26.36
N LEU A 806 8.95 -3.09 -26.35
CA LEU A 806 9.71 -2.28 -27.32
C LEU A 806 10.48 -3.16 -28.32
N LYS A 807 11.05 -4.30 -27.87
CA LYS A 807 11.75 -5.30 -28.70
C LYS A 807 10.81 -6.22 -29.50
N GLY A 808 9.52 -5.91 -29.60
CA GLY A 808 8.55 -6.69 -30.38
C GLY A 808 8.31 -8.13 -29.92
N GLY A 809 8.71 -8.47 -28.68
CA GLY A 809 8.60 -9.83 -28.12
C GLY A 809 9.85 -10.71 -28.28
N GLU A 810 10.93 -10.26 -28.92
CA GLU A 810 12.20 -10.98 -28.92
C GLU A 810 13.00 -10.71 -27.63
N ASP A 811 12.93 -11.66 -26.69
CA ASP A 811 13.70 -11.63 -25.45
C ASP A 811 15.07 -12.30 -25.63
N ASN A 812 16.12 -11.47 -25.75
CA ASN A 812 17.50 -11.89 -25.56
C ASN A 812 17.94 -11.47 -24.13
N PRO A 813 17.91 -12.39 -23.14
CA PRO A 813 18.21 -12.06 -21.74
C PRO A 813 19.67 -11.66 -21.47
N GLY A 814 20.55 -11.77 -22.47
CA GLY A 814 21.93 -11.26 -22.40
C GLY A 814 22.09 -9.79 -22.82
N GLU A 815 21.05 -9.13 -23.36
CA GLU A 815 21.16 -7.80 -23.96
C GLU A 815 20.56 -6.70 -23.07
N ARG A 816 21.34 -6.29 -22.05
CA ARG A 816 20.97 -5.26 -21.04
C ARG A 816 20.64 -3.90 -21.64
N GLN A 817 21.43 -3.43 -22.58
CA GLN A 817 21.28 -2.08 -23.11
C GLN A 817 20.28 -2.10 -24.27
N TYR A 818 19.32 -1.18 -24.23
CA TYR A 818 18.44 -0.88 -25.36
C TYR A 818 18.66 0.58 -25.75
N THR A 819 18.97 0.82 -27.03
CA THR A 819 19.05 2.16 -27.60
C THR A 819 17.66 2.52 -28.08
N PHE A 820 17.07 3.56 -27.50
CA PHE A 820 15.74 4.02 -27.90
C PHE A 820 15.78 4.56 -29.33
N THR A 821 14.89 4.04 -30.16
CA THR A 821 14.68 4.52 -31.53
C THR A 821 14.03 5.89 -31.53
N GLU A 822 14.08 6.60 -32.65
CA GLU A 822 13.34 7.87 -32.78
C GLU A 822 11.83 7.66 -32.67
N ALA A 823 11.30 6.49 -33.04
CA ALA A 823 9.90 6.14 -32.86
C ALA A 823 9.53 5.94 -31.37
N ASP A 824 10.44 5.39 -30.55
CA ASP A 824 10.22 5.29 -29.10
C ASP A 824 10.18 6.68 -28.46
N LYS A 825 11.13 7.57 -28.84
CA LYS A 825 11.21 8.95 -28.33
C LYS A 825 10.00 9.76 -28.77
N GLU A 826 9.60 9.66 -30.03
CA GLU A 826 8.38 10.29 -30.56
C GLU A 826 7.14 9.81 -29.80
N LYS A 827 7.03 8.50 -29.52
CA LYS A 827 5.95 7.93 -28.71
C LYS A 827 5.99 8.42 -27.25
N PHE A 828 7.15 8.48 -26.61
CA PHE A 828 7.30 9.04 -25.26
C PHE A 828 7.00 10.54 -25.19
N LEU A 829 7.25 11.29 -26.26
CA LEU A 829 6.97 12.71 -26.37
C LEU A 829 5.48 13.00 -26.63
N ASN A 830 4.86 12.22 -27.51
CA ASN A 830 3.48 12.42 -27.96
C ASN A 830 2.43 11.70 -27.09
N ASP A 831 2.81 10.69 -26.32
CA ASP A 831 1.93 9.98 -25.36
C ASP A 831 2.53 9.98 -23.93
N PRO A 832 2.25 11.05 -23.14
CA PRO A 832 2.71 11.15 -21.76
C PRO A 832 2.11 10.11 -20.81
N GLU A 833 0.92 9.58 -21.10
CA GLU A 833 0.31 8.52 -20.27
C GLU A 833 0.98 7.17 -20.53
N TYR A 834 1.34 6.86 -21.78
CA TYR A 834 2.20 5.72 -22.09
C TYR A 834 3.55 5.84 -21.39
N LEU A 835 4.21 7.01 -21.44
CA LEU A 835 5.48 7.23 -20.74
C LEU A 835 5.32 7.11 -19.20
N LEU A 836 4.23 7.63 -18.64
CA LEU A 836 3.93 7.51 -17.22
C LEU A 836 3.68 6.05 -16.81
N MET A 837 2.94 5.29 -17.61
CA MET A 837 2.67 3.87 -17.36
C MET A 837 3.90 2.99 -17.59
N PHE A 838 4.75 3.30 -18.57
CA PHE A 838 6.06 2.67 -18.78
C PHE A 838 6.93 2.83 -17.53
N ARG A 839 7.10 4.07 -17.02
CA ARG A 839 7.81 4.36 -15.76
C ARG A 839 7.21 3.59 -14.58
N LYS A 840 5.88 3.64 -14.40
CA LYS A 840 5.17 2.93 -13.30
C LYS A 840 5.40 1.42 -13.35
N LYS A 841 5.42 0.77 -14.53
CA LYS A 841 5.72 -0.66 -14.67
C LYS A 841 7.12 -0.99 -14.14
N ILE A 842 8.15 -0.24 -14.57
CA ILE A 842 9.54 -0.49 -14.17
C ILE A 842 9.73 -0.31 -12.65
N GLU A 843 9.23 0.79 -12.08
CA GLU A 843 9.36 1.03 -10.63
C GLU A 843 8.60 -0.02 -9.81
N SER A 844 7.44 -0.50 -10.31
CA SER A 844 6.69 -1.60 -9.70
C SER A 844 7.45 -2.92 -9.76
N GLU A 845 8.09 -3.25 -10.90
CA GLU A 845 8.95 -4.43 -11.05
C GLU A 845 10.08 -4.38 -10.02
N ILE A 846 10.86 -3.30 -9.99
CA ILE A 846 12.02 -3.15 -9.09
C ILE A 846 11.61 -3.23 -7.61
N ASN A 847 10.51 -2.59 -7.20
CA ASN A 847 10.06 -2.65 -5.81
C ASN A 847 9.47 -4.02 -5.41
N SER A 848 8.92 -4.79 -6.36
CA SER A 848 8.43 -6.16 -6.09
C SER A 848 9.54 -7.13 -5.68
N LEU A 849 10.79 -6.85 -6.08
CA LEU A 849 11.95 -7.70 -5.81
C LEU A 849 12.47 -7.62 -4.37
N PHE A 850 11.86 -6.81 -3.49
CA PHE A 850 12.36 -6.63 -2.12
C PHE A 850 12.52 -7.96 -1.34
N GLY A 851 11.69 -8.97 -1.64
CA GLY A 851 11.80 -10.31 -1.06
C GLY A 851 13.12 -11.06 -1.33
N MET A 852 13.93 -10.63 -2.31
CA MET A 852 15.26 -11.19 -2.56
C MET A 852 16.27 -10.82 -1.46
N TYR A 853 16.00 -9.77 -0.68
CA TYR A 853 16.85 -9.35 0.43
C TYR A 853 16.58 -10.12 1.73
N GLN A 854 15.50 -10.91 1.81
CA GLN A 854 15.22 -11.77 2.95
C GLN A 854 16.04 -13.06 2.85
N GLN A 855 16.90 -13.34 3.83
CA GLN A 855 17.83 -14.47 3.78
C GLN A 855 17.06 -15.81 3.72
N GLY A 856 17.45 -16.67 2.78
CA GLY A 856 16.87 -18.01 2.62
C GLY A 856 15.45 -18.03 2.06
N SER A 857 14.88 -16.89 1.64
CA SER A 857 13.56 -16.84 1.00
C SER A 857 13.56 -17.58 -0.35
N GLU A 858 12.37 -18.00 -0.82
CA GLU A 858 12.19 -18.59 -2.16
C GLU A 858 12.86 -17.72 -3.23
N MET A 859 12.64 -16.40 -3.16
CA MET A 859 13.18 -15.40 -4.07
C MET A 859 14.71 -15.24 -3.92
N SER A 860 15.25 -15.15 -2.71
CA SER A 860 16.69 -15.05 -2.46
C SER A 860 17.45 -16.25 -3.04
N ASN A 861 16.90 -17.46 -2.89
CA ASN A 861 17.51 -18.68 -3.40
C ASN A 861 17.40 -18.76 -4.94
N GLN A 862 16.26 -18.37 -5.52
CA GLN A 862 16.08 -18.29 -6.97
C GLN A 862 17.04 -17.28 -7.62
N PHE A 863 17.16 -16.07 -7.06
CA PHE A 863 18.11 -15.05 -7.55
C PHE A 863 19.56 -15.52 -7.48
N ARG A 864 19.95 -16.24 -6.42
CA ARG A 864 21.29 -16.82 -6.29
C ARG A 864 21.63 -17.75 -7.45
N GLU A 865 20.75 -18.68 -7.78
CA GLU A 865 21.03 -19.68 -8.82
C GLU A 865 20.86 -19.14 -10.24
N VAL A 866 19.92 -18.21 -10.47
CA VAL A 866 19.80 -17.50 -11.76
C VAL A 866 21.05 -16.67 -12.06
N ILE A 867 21.51 -15.86 -11.10
CA ILE A 867 22.73 -15.06 -11.29
C ILE A 867 23.96 -15.97 -11.43
N ARG A 868 24.08 -17.04 -10.64
CA ARG A 868 25.18 -18.02 -10.77
C ARG A 868 25.21 -18.66 -12.15
N ALA A 869 24.06 -19.09 -12.68
CA ALA A 869 23.96 -19.68 -14.01
C ALA A 869 24.38 -18.68 -15.09
N GLU A 870 23.90 -17.44 -15.02
CA GLU A 870 24.21 -16.38 -15.98
C GLU A 870 25.69 -15.98 -15.95
N MET A 871 26.31 -15.84 -14.77
CA MET A 871 27.74 -15.57 -14.66
C MET A 871 28.59 -16.67 -15.31
N ASN A 872 28.21 -17.95 -15.13
CA ASN A 872 28.90 -19.06 -15.78
C ASN A 872 28.68 -19.08 -17.31
N ARG A 873 27.45 -18.77 -17.77
CA ARG A 873 27.13 -18.65 -19.20
C ARG A 873 28.00 -17.59 -19.88
N ARG A 874 28.14 -16.43 -19.26
CA ARG A 874 28.91 -15.27 -19.78
C ARG A 874 30.43 -15.48 -19.77
N MET A 875 30.97 -16.24 -18.81
CA MET A 875 32.40 -16.62 -18.78
C MET A 875 32.77 -17.80 -19.70
N GLY A 876 31.78 -18.58 -20.17
CA GLY A 876 31.98 -19.68 -21.10
C GLY A 876 32.70 -20.92 -20.53
N PRO A 877 33.17 -21.84 -21.41
CA PRO A 877 33.95 -23.00 -21.00
C PRO A 877 35.36 -22.62 -20.54
N GLY A 878 35.94 -23.39 -19.60
CA GLY A 878 37.26 -23.11 -19.03
C GLY A 878 37.26 -21.97 -18.00
N ASN A 879 38.41 -21.34 -17.76
CA ASN A 879 38.57 -20.24 -16.80
C ASN A 879 38.20 -20.58 -15.35
N GLU A 880 38.38 -21.83 -14.93
CA GLU A 880 37.89 -22.34 -13.63
C GLU A 880 38.44 -21.58 -12.41
N LYS A 881 39.70 -21.10 -12.44
CA LYS A 881 40.25 -20.21 -11.39
C LYS A 881 39.45 -18.90 -11.26
N LEU A 882 39.03 -18.31 -12.38
CA LEU A 882 38.20 -17.10 -12.38
C LEU A 882 36.80 -17.40 -11.83
N LYS A 883 36.18 -18.51 -12.27
CA LYS A 883 34.85 -18.94 -11.79
C LYS A 883 34.82 -19.18 -10.29
N GLU A 884 35.81 -19.91 -9.76
CA GLU A 884 35.95 -20.18 -8.32
C GLU A 884 36.19 -18.88 -7.53
N PHE A 885 37.01 -17.96 -8.06
CA PHE A 885 37.32 -16.71 -7.38
C PHE A 885 36.16 -15.71 -7.40
N ILE A 886 35.52 -15.49 -8.56
CA ILE A 886 34.64 -14.32 -8.76
C ILE A 886 33.26 -14.52 -8.16
N ILE A 887 32.72 -15.74 -8.19
CA ILE A 887 31.36 -16.08 -7.76
C ILE A 887 31.30 -16.11 -6.22
N PRO A 888 30.56 -15.21 -5.55
CA PRO A 888 30.56 -15.14 -4.10
C PRO A 888 29.91 -16.34 -3.39
N LYS A 889 30.42 -16.67 -2.20
CA LYS A 889 29.81 -17.65 -1.28
C LYS A 889 28.59 -17.09 -0.52
N TRP A 890 28.47 -15.76 -0.44
CA TRP A 890 27.34 -15.03 0.15
C TRP A 890 26.27 -14.68 -0.90
N SER A 891 25.02 -14.55 -0.48
CA SER A 891 23.83 -14.36 -1.32
C SER A 891 23.81 -13.01 -2.07
N PRO A 892 23.24 -12.93 -3.29
CA PRO A 892 23.04 -11.65 -3.97
C PRO A 892 22.35 -10.62 -3.08
N GLY A 893 22.75 -9.36 -3.21
CA GLY A 893 22.17 -8.25 -2.46
C GLY A 893 22.90 -7.86 -1.17
N CYS A 894 23.76 -8.72 -0.60
CA CYS A 894 24.60 -8.37 0.57
C CYS A 894 25.50 -7.13 0.28
N ARG A 895 25.87 -6.95 -0.99
CA ARG A 895 26.31 -5.66 -1.57
C ARG A 895 25.27 -5.19 -2.59
N ARG A 896 25.25 -3.88 -2.89
CA ARG A 896 24.57 -3.34 -4.07
C ARG A 896 25.06 -4.11 -5.31
N ILE A 897 24.11 -4.63 -6.08
CA ILE A 897 24.36 -5.49 -7.24
C ILE A 897 24.71 -4.60 -8.44
N SER A 898 25.46 -5.10 -9.44
CA SER A 898 25.76 -4.37 -10.67
C SER A 898 25.65 -5.31 -11.89
N PRO A 899 24.94 -4.94 -12.98
CA PRO A 899 24.76 -5.84 -14.12
C PRO A 899 26.00 -6.10 -14.99
N GLY A 900 26.92 -5.13 -15.06
CA GLY A 900 28.28 -5.30 -15.57
C GLY A 900 28.42 -5.88 -16.97
N ASP A 901 27.83 -5.25 -17.99
CA ASP A 901 27.94 -5.68 -19.39
C ASP A 901 29.38 -5.76 -19.86
N GLY A 902 29.70 -6.80 -20.64
CA GLY A 902 31.02 -7.03 -21.20
C GLY A 902 32.11 -7.36 -20.18
N TYR A 903 31.90 -7.18 -18.87
CA TYR A 903 32.94 -7.35 -17.85
C TYR A 903 33.41 -8.80 -17.75
N LEU A 904 32.48 -9.76 -17.67
CA LEU A 904 32.81 -11.18 -17.64
C LEU A 904 33.41 -11.65 -18.96
N GLU A 905 32.95 -11.08 -20.07
CA GLU A 905 33.41 -11.36 -21.43
C GLU A 905 34.81 -10.79 -21.70
N ALA A 906 35.17 -9.66 -21.07
CA ALA A 906 36.48 -9.03 -21.14
C ALA A 906 37.51 -9.76 -20.28
N LEU A 907 37.13 -10.21 -19.07
CA LEU A 907 38.00 -10.99 -18.16
C LEU A 907 38.43 -12.36 -18.71
N VAL A 908 37.86 -12.79 -19.84
CA VAL A 908 38.22 -14.04 -20.55
C VAL A 908 38.81 -13.80 -21.94
N LYS A 909 39.27 -12.58 -22.24
CA LYS A 909 40.00 -12.24 -23.47
C LYS A 909 41.50 -12.48 -23.31
N GLU A 910 42.15 -12.83 -24.42
CA GLU A 910 43.59 -13.14 -24.47
C GLU A 910 44.49 -11.97 -24.06
N ASN A 911 44.02 -10.72 -24.17
CA ASN A 911 44.71 -9.51 -23.72
C ASN A 911 44.33 -9.06 -22.30
N VAL A 912 43.67 -9.91 -21.50
CA VAL A 912 43.29 -9.61 -20.11
C VAL A 912 43.70 -10.75 -19.19
N GLN A 913 44.44 -10.42 -18.13
CA GLN A 913 44.87 -11.36 -17.10
C GLN A 913 44.23 -11.00 -15.75
N PRO A 914 43.27 -11.80 -15.27
CA PRO A 914 42.78 -11.72 -13.89
C PRO A 914 43.89 -12.13 -12.90
N VAL A 915 44.31 -11.20 -12.04
CA VAL A 915 45.35 -11.42 -11.02
C VAL A 915 44.69 -11.60 -9.65
N PHE A 916 44.73 -12.84 -9.14
CA PHE A 916 44.13 -13.21 -7.85
C PHE A 916 45.08 -13.09 -6.65
N SER A 917 46.37 -12.85 -6.90
CA SER A 917 47.38 -12.66 -5.85
C SER A 917 47.22 -11.28 -5.19
N GLY A 918 47.61 -11.18 -3.92
CA GLY A 918 47.62 -9.90 -3.21
C GLY A 918 48.64 -8.95 -3.83
N ILE A 919 48.33 -7.65 -3.88
CA ILE A 919 49.34 -6.63 -4.17
C ILE A 919 50.20 -6.47 -2.93
N LYS A 920 51.49 -6.75 -3.05
CA LYS A 920 52.48 -6.52 -2.00
C LYS A 920 52.89 -5.06 -1.99
N LYS A 921 53.28 -4.55 -3.16
CA LYS A 921 53.63 -3.15 -3.37
C LYS A 921 53.64 -2.72 -4.84
N VAL A 922 53.66 -1.42 -5.06
CA VAL A 922 53.94 -0.79 -6.35
C VAL A 922 55.44 -0.46 -6.44
N VAL A 923 55.96 -0.43 -7.66
CA VAL A 923 57.36 -0.14 -8.01
C VAL A 923 57.39 0.75 -9.28
N PRO A 924 58.53 1.39 -9.63
CA PRO A 924 58.59 2.33 -10.76
C PRO A 924 58.03 1.85 -12.10
N GLU A 925 58.14 0.55 -12.40
CA GLU A 925 57.66 -0.08 -13.64
C GLU A 925 56.32 -0.85 -13.51
N GLY A 926 55.67 -0.87 -12.34
CA GLY A 926 54.37 -1.55 -12.16
C GLY A 926 54.10 -2.08 -10.75
N ILE A 927 53.60 -3.31 -10.64
CA ILE A 927 53.11 -3.93 -9.39
C ILE A 927 53.88 -5.21 -9.07
N VAL A 928 54.27 -5.37 -7.81
CA VAL A 928 54.77 -6.63 -7.24
C VAL A 928 53.67 -7.27 -6.40
N THR A 929 53.34 -8.52 -6.70
CA THR A 929 52.36 -9.32 -5.94
C THR A 929 53.02 -10.13 -4.82
N GLU A 930 52.21 -10.70 -3.92
CA GLU A 930 52.71 -11.43 -2.73
C GLU A 930 53.42 -12.75 -3.06
N ASP A 931 53.09 -13.37 -4.19
CA ASP A 931 53.81 -14.50 -4.81
C ASP A 931 55.10 -14.07 -5.53
N GLY A 932 55.44 -12.79 -5.51
CA GLY A 932 56.71 -12.25 -6.00
C GLY A 932 56.77 -11.96 -7.50
N ALA A 933 55.65 -12.09 -8.22
CA ALA A 933 55.60 -11.73 -9.63
C ALA A 933 55.64 -10.20 -9.81
N LEU A 934 56.36 -9.75 -10.84
CA LEU A 934 56.39 -8.35 -11.27
C LEU A 934 55.50 -8.18 -12.51
N HIS A 935 54.37 -7.53 -12.32
CA HIS A 935 53.45 -7.09 -13.34
C HIS A 935 53.90 -5.72 -13.85
N LYS A 936 54.20 -5.59 -15.15
CA LYS A 936 54.64 -4.33 -15.77
C LYS A 936 53.50 -3.65 -16.50
N MET A 937 53.49 -2.32 -16.47
CA MET A 937 52.43 -1.51 -17.09
C MET A 937 52.89 -0.09 -17.39
N ASP A 938 52.37 0.49 -18.47
CA ASP A 938 52.46 1.90 -18.83
C ASP A 938 51.57 2.79 -17.95
N VAL A 939 50.38 2.30 -17.54
CA VAL A 939 49.33 3.07 -16.85
C VAL A 939 48.73 2.24 -15.71
N LEU A 940 48.41 2.88 -14.58
CA LEU A 940 47.79 2.25 -13.42
C LEU A 940 46.47 2.93 -13.02
N VAL A 941 45.36 2.19 -13.13
CA VAL A 941 44.01 2.66 -12.81
C VAL A 941 43.53 2.08 -11.48
N CYS A 942 43.36 2.95 -10.49
CA CYS A 942 42.73 2.63 -9.21
C CYS A 942 41.19 2.77 -9.32
N ALA A 943 40.51 1.65 -9.62
CA ALA A 943 39.05 1.54 -9.60
C ALA A 943 38.55 1.13 -8.20
N THR A 944 39.08 1.80 -7.17
CA THR A 944 39.08 1.37 -5.77
C THR A 944 37.87 1.83 -4.95
N GLY A 945 37.01 2.68 -5.52
CA GLY A 945 35.78 3.16 -4.89
C GLY A 945 35.97 4.46 -4.10
N PHE A 946 35.15 4.65 -3.07
CA PHE A 946 35.08 5.90 -2.30
C PHE A 946 35.42 5.68 -0.83
N GLN A 947 35.86 6.75 -0.15
CA GLN A 947 35.78 6.83 1.30
C GLN A 947 34.31 7.09 1.66
N VAL A 948 33.66 6.08 2.21
CA VAL A 948 32.22 6.07 2.50
C VAL A 948 31.90 7.14 3.55
N ALA A 949 31.25 8.22 3.11
CA ALA A 949 30.98 9.39 3.93
C ALA A 949 29.65 9.21 4.70
N PHE A 950 29.66 8.35 5.71
CA PHE A 950 28.54 8.25 6.68
C PHE A 950 28.41 9.50 7.56
N ARG A 951 29.49 10.29 7.68
CA ARG A 951 29.53 11.62 8.30
C ARG A 951 29.85 12.66 7.22
N PRO A 952 29.52 13.95 7.42
CA PRO A 952 29.81 14.99 6.45
C PRO A 952 31.32 15.16 6.22
N ALA A 953 31.72 15.60 5.02
CA ALA A 953 33.14 15.80 4.68
C ALA A 953 33.74 17.11 5.24
N PHE A 954 33.08 17.71 6.22
CA PHE A 954 33.39 18.99 6.85
C PHE A 954 33.02 18.89 8.34
N LYS A 955 33.73 19.63 9.20
CA LYS A 955 33.52 19.57 10.65
C LYS A 955 32.15 20.17 11.02
N VAL A 956 31.36 19.48 11.82
CA VAL A 956 30.07 19.98 12.35
C VAL A 956 30.16 20.04 13.86
N VAL A 957 29.79 21.16 14.48
CA VAL A 957 29.97 21.41 15.93
C VAL A 957 28.65 21.83 16.58
N ASN A 958 28.29 21.21 17.70
CA ASN A 958 27.07 21.53 18.45
C ASN A 958 27.26 22.66 19.50
N GLU A 959 26.18 22.99 20.20
CA GLU A 959 26.13 24.03 21.25
C GLU A 959 27.15 23.85 22.39
N ASN A 960 27.63 22.62 22.62
CA ASN A 960 28.61 22.30 23.65
C ASN A 960 30.08 22.33 23.14
N GLY A 961 30.31 22.73 21.90
CA GLY A 961 31.62 22.70 21.25
C GLY A 961 32.09 21.30 20.83
N VAL A 962 31.25 20.27 20.98
CA VAL A 962 31.55 18.88 20.61
C VAL A 962 31.30 18.68 19.12
N THR A 963 32.19 17.97 18.43
CA THR A 963 32.00 17.69 17.00
C THR A 963 31.05 16.52 16.76
N LEU A 964 30.47 16.46 15.56
CA LEU A 964 29.66 15.34 15.10
C LEU A 964 30.48 14.03 15.04
N ASP A 965 31.78 14.10 14.74
CA ASP A 965 32.66 12.93 14.79
C ASP A 965 32.83 12.41 16.22
N ASP A 966 33.04 13.30 17.20
CA ASP A 966 33.19 12.96 18.62
C ASP A 966 31.89 12.44 19.24
N ASP A 967 30.77 13.14 19.00
CA ASP A 967 29.43 12.82 19.53
C ASP A 967 28.92 11.46 19.04
N TRP A 968 29.18 11.15 17.76
CA TRP A 968 28.82 9.87 17.15
C TRP A 968 29.83 8.75 17.46
N GLY A 969 31.07 9.10 17.82
CA GLY A 969 32.13 8.15 18.18
C GLY A 969 32.36 7.05 17.14
N THR A 970 32.12 5.79 17.51
CA THR A 970 32.44 4.63 16.66
C THR A 970 31.42 4.27 15.58
N GLY A 971 30.25 4.93 15.51
CA GLY A 971 29.22 4.61 14.51
C GLY A 971 28.34 5.80 14.11
N PRO A 972 27.56 5.72 13.02
CA PRO A 972 26.51 6.68 12.71
C PRO A 972 25.49 6.88 13.84
N ASN A 973 25.02 8.12 14.03
CA ASN A 973 23.94 8.48 14.96
C ASN A 973 22.94 9.39 14.23
N LEU A 974 22.23 8.82 13.24
CA LEU A 974 21.31 9.54 12.34
C LEU A 974 19.94 8.86 12.22
N TYR A 975 18.89 9.51 12.74
CA TYR A 975 17.51 9.04 12.70
C TYR A 975 16.93 9.13 11.28
N LEU A 976 16.31 8.03 10.83
CA LEU A 976 15.71 7.85 9.50
C LEU A 976 16.59 8.26 8.30
N GLY A 977 17.92 8.30 8.46
CA GLY A 977 18.82 8.82 7.42
C GLY A 977 18.76 10.34 7.21
N LEU A 978 18.16 11.07 8.14
CA LEU A 978 17.73 12.47 8.01
C LEU A 978 18.29 13.41 9.09
N SER A 979 18.01 13.15 10.37
CA SER A 979 18.25 14.10 11.48
C SER A 979 19.15 13.52 12.56
N ALA A 980 19.97 14.36 13.21
CA ALA A 980 20.90 13.96 14.26
C ALA A 980 20.53 14.57 15.63
N PRO A 981 20.55 13.81 16.74
CA PRO A 981 20.32 14.36 18.07
C PRO A 981 21.38 15.40 18.42
N ARG A 982 21.02 16.45 19.18
CA ARG A 982 21.96 17.51 19.62
C ARG A 982 22.62 18.34 18.49
N PHE A 983 22.22 18.16 17.22
CA PHE A 983 22.64 19.01 16.09
C PHE A 983 21.39 19.67 15.46
N PRO A 984 20.87 20.77 16.03
CA PRO A 984 19.56 21.29 15.65
C PRO A 984 19.51 21.88 14.26
N ASN A 985 18.36 21.77 13.60
CA ASN A 985 18.11 22.25 12.23
C ASN A 985 19.12 21.71 11.19
N PHE A 986 19.79 20.59 11.47
CA PHE A 986 20.71 19.91 10.55
C PHE A 986 20.03 18.70 9.92
N TYR A 987 19.99 18.66 8.58
CA TYR A 987 19.38 17.58 7.81
C TYR A 987 20.37 17.00 6.81
N THR A 988 20.71 15.72 6.93
CA THR A 988 21.42 14.98 5.88
C THR A 988 20.41 14.34 4.94
N ILE A 989 20.64 14.39 3.64
CA ILE A 989 19.74 13.79 2.65
C ILE A 989 20.30 12.44 2.20
N VAL A 990 19.53 11.37 2.43
CA VAL A 990 19.87 9.99 2.05
C VAL A 990 21.15 9.48 2.76
N GLY A 991 21.27 9.81 4.06
CA GLY A 991 22.32 9.33 4.96
C GLY A 991 22.06 7.92 5.54
N PRO A 992 22.90 7.48 6.50
CA PRO A 992 22.77 6.19 7.20
C PRO A 992 21.33 5.86 7.66
N GLY A 993 20.78 4.78 7.11
CA GLY A 993 19.38 4.37 7.29
C GLY A 993 18.46 4.61 6.09
N ALA A 994 18.98 5.13 4.97
CA ALA A 994 18.24 5.28 3.72
C ALA A 994 18.27 4.03 2.80
N THR A 995 17.52 4.09 1.71
CA THR A 995 17.27 2.97 0.78
C THR A 995 18.36 2.83 -0.29
N TRP A 996 19.59 2.53 0.10
CA TRP A 996 20.70 2.43 -0.86
C TRP A 996 20.77 1.10 -1.64
N SER A 997 20.03 0.10 -1.21
CA SER A 997 19.99 -1.26 -1.79
C SER A 997 18.69 -1.56 -2.54
N SER A 998 17.54 -1.16 -2.00
CA SER A 998 16.21 -1.35 -2.58
C SER A 998 15.75 -0.15 -3.40
N GLY A 999 14.95 -0.40 -4.44
CA GLY A 999 14.25 0.62 -5.24
C GLY A 999 15.14 1.64 -5.96
N THR A 1000 14.52 2.74 -6.41
CA THR A 1000 15.19 3.86 -7.05
C THR A 1000 15.59 4.93 -6.03
N LEU A 1001 16.76 5.55 -6.20
CA LEU A 1001 17.32 6.49 -5.21
C LEU A 1001 16.69 7.90 -5.27
N LEU A 1002 16.27 8.38 -6.45
CA LEU A 1002 15.74 9.73 -6.60
C LEU A 1002 14.44 9.96 -5.80
N PRO A 1003 13.42 9.07 -5.81
CA PRO A 1003 12.26 9.20 -4.91
C PRO A 1003 12.64 9.34 -3.42
N SER A 1004 13.70 8.66 -2.97
CA SER A 1004 14.19 8.79 -1.60
C SER A 1004 14.87 10.13 -1.34
N ILE A 1005 15.55 10.73 -2.32
CA ILE A 1005 16.03 12.13 -2.24
C ILE A 1005 14.83 13.09 -2.20
N GLU A 1006 13.83 12.90 -3.07
CA GLU A 1006 12.64 13.75 -3.19
C GLU A 1006 11.88 13.83 -1.86
N THR A 1007 11.51 12.69 -1.27
CA THR A 1007 10.77 12.65 -0.01
C THR A 1007 11.64 13.09 1.18
N SER A 1008 12.96 12.83 1.16
CA SER A 1008 13.89 13.35 2.19
C SER A 1008 13.95 14.88 2.17
N VAL A 1009 13.96 15.49 0.97
CA VAL A 1009 13.90 16.93 0.80
C VAL A 1009 12.53 17.47 1.23
N GLU A 1010 11.42 16.81 0.87
CA GLU A 1010 10.09 17.21 1.33
C GLU A 1010 9.95 17.15 2.86
N TYR A 1011 10.53 16.14 3.52
CA TYR A 1011 10.60 16.04 4.98
C TYR A 1011 11.32 17.25 5.57
N ALA A 1012 12.54 17.55 5.09
CA ALA A 1012 13.32 18.69 5.57
C ALA A 1012 12.58 20.03 5.35
N VAL A 1013 11.93 20.21 4.18
CA VAL A 1013 11.15 21.42 3.86
C VAL A 1013 9.85 21.51 4.67
N LYS A 1014 9.22 20.38 5.03
CA LYS A 1014 8.09 20.34 5.99
C LYS A 1014 8.54 20.76 7.39
N CYS A 1015 9.73 20.35 7.84
CA CYS A 1015 10.33 20.84 9.09
C CYS A 1015 10.65 22.35 9.01
N MET A 1016 11.27 22.84 7.92
CA MET A 1016 11.48 24.28 7.70
C MET A 1016 10.17 25.06 7.79
N ARG A 1017 9.10 24.58 7.13
CA ARG A 1017 7.77 25.20 7.17
C ARG A 1017 7.19 25.24 8.59
N LYS A 1018 7.37 24.17 9.39
CA LYS A 1018 6.98 24.18 10.81
C LYS A 1018 7.78 25.23 11.59
N ILE A 1019 9.10 25.29 11.38
CA ILE A 1019 9.98 26.26 12.02
C ILE A 1019 9.54 27.70 11.72
N GLN A 1020 9.21 27.98 10.46
CA GLN A 1020 8.70 29.29 10.04
C GLN A 1020 7.42 29.69 10.74
N LYS A 1021 6.45 28.78 10.80
CA LYS A 1021 5.06 29.08 11.18
C LYS A 1021 4.85 29.06 12.69
N GLU A 1022 5.49 28.16 13.42
CA GLU A 1022 5.28 27.98 14.87
C GLU A 1022 6.29 28.75 15.74
N GLN A 1023 7.04 29.72 15.18
CA GLN A 1023 8.04 30.51 15.89
C GLN A 1023 9.12 29.66 16.59
N ILE A 1024 9.53 28.55 15.97
CA ILE A 1024 10.57 27.66 16.51
C ILE A 1024 11.95 28.29 16.25
N ARG A 1025 12.86 28.14 17.21
CA ARG A 1025 14.28 28.51 17.11
C ARG A 1025 15.07 27.34 16.53
N SER A 1026 14.94 26.18 17.18
CA SER A 1026 15.68 24.96 16.88
C SER A 1026 14.82 23.73 17.07
N MET A 1027 15.07 22.70 16.26
CA MET A 1027 14.61 21.34 16.53
C MET A 1027 15.69 20.31 16.22
N ASP A 1028 15.88 19.37 17.13
CA ASP A 1028 16.76 18.20 17.01
C ASP A 1028 15.98 16.94 17.42
N VAL A 1029 16.33 15.79 16.84
CA VAL A 1029 15.62 14.54 17.16
C VAL A 1029 16.08 14.01 18.53
N LYS A 1030 15.16 13.43 19.30
CA LYS A 1030 15.49 12.82 20.59
C LYS A 1030 16.41 11.61 20.39
N GLN A 1031 17.33 11.36 21.32
CA GLN A 1031 18.20 10.18 21.27
C GLN A 1031 17.38 8.89 21.43
N GLU A 1032 16.38 8.86 22.33
CA GLU A 1032 15.49 7.70 22.54
C GLU A 1032 14.79 7.23 21.24
N ALA A 1033 14.24 8.17 20.46
CA ALA A 1033 13.56 7.87 19.19
C ALA A 1033 14.53 7.38 18.09
N LEU A 1034 15.82 7.67 18.22
CA LEU A 1034 16.88 7.14 17.36
C LEU A 1034 17.31 5.74 17.81
N ASP A 1035 17.49 5.55 19.11
CA ASP A 1035 17.87 4.27 19.70
C ASP A 1035 16.79 3.20 19.44
N ASP A 1036 15.50 3.56 19.56
CA ASP A 1036 14.36 2.68 19.23
C ASP A 1036 14.35 2.25 17.75
N ILE A 1037 14.53 3.19 16.81
CA ILE A 1037 14.54 2.84 15.39
C ILE A 1037 15.81 2.05 15.02
N TYR A 1038 16.95 2.28 15.70
CA TYR A 1038 18.15 1.47 15.51
C TYR A 1038 18.04 0.07 16.15
N ALA A 1039 17.29 -0.09 17.24
CA ALA A 1039 16.92 -1.41 17.76
C ALA A 1039 16.03 -2.17 16.75
N HIS A 1040 15.10 -1.48 16.09
CA HIS A 1040 14.30 -2.06 15.00
C HIS A 1040 15.15 -2.43 13.77
N PHE A 1041 16.14 -1.60 13.39
CA PHE A 1041 17.11 -1.92 12.33
C PHE A 1041 17.89 -3.20 12.69
N ASP A 1042 18.46 -3.27 13.90
CA ASP A 1042 19.25 -4.41 14.36
C ASP A 1042 18.43 -5.70 14.47
N GLU A 1043 17.14 -5.63 14.83
CA GLU A 1043 16.25 -6.80 14.86
C GLU A 1043 15.91 -7.29 13.44
N PHE A 1044 15.46 -6.40 12.56
CA PHE A 1044 15.11 -6.73 11.18
C PHE A 1044 16.31 -7.34 10.43
N HIS A 1045 17.49 -6.72 10.60
CA HIS A 1045 18.75 -7.14 10.00
C HIS A 1045 19.41 -8.36 10.68
N LYS A 1046 18.66 -9.17 11.45
CA LYS A 1046 18.99 -10.57 11.77
C LYS A 1046 18.47 -11.58 10.74
N THR A 1047 17.61 -11.18 9.79
CA THR A 1047 16.97 -12.10 8.83
C THR A 1047 17.19 -11.75 7.36
N THR A 1048 18.14 -10.86 7.04
CA THR A 1048 18.39 -10.29 5.71
C THR A 1048 19.74 -10.69 5.11
N VAL A 1049 19.86 -10.76 3.79
CA VAL A 1049 21.13 -11.10 3.11
C VAL A 1049 22.30 -10.16 3.46
N TRP A 1050 22.04 -8.95 3.95
CA TRP A 1050 23.05 -7.97 4.35
C TRP A 1050 23.90 -8.39 5.55
N GLN A 1051 23.40 -9.29 6.41
CA GLN A 1051 24.15 -9.82 7.57
C GLN A 1051 25.22 -10.85 7.21
N GLU A 1052 25.19 -11.38 5.97
CA GLU A 1052 26.14 -12.40 5.52
C GLU A 1052 27.58 -11.88 5.46
N GLU A 1053 28.55 -12.78 5.35
CA GLU A 1053 29.98 -12.49 5.47
C GLU A 1053 30.59 -11.80 4.22
N CYS A 1054 29.82 -10.93 3.56
CA CYS A 1054 30.34 -10.00 2.58
C CYS A 1054 30.93 -8.76 3.28
N ARG A 1055 32.17 -8.40 2.93
CA ARG A 1055 32.70 -7.06 3.23
C ARG A 1055 31.89 -6.03 2.42
N SER A 1056 31.14 -5.15 3.07
CA SER A 1056 30.21 -4.23 2.40
C SER A 1056 30.25 -2.82 3.00
N TRP A 1057 30.04 -1.80 2.18
CA TRP A 1057 29.99 -0.42 2.65
C TRP A 1057 28.74 -0.13 3.48
N PHE A 1058 27.64 -0.88 3.27
CA PHE A 1058 26.46 -0.90 4.15
C PHE A 1058 26.76 -1.21 5.62
N LYS A 1059 27.95 -1.79 5.88
CA LYS A 1059 28.47 -2.21 7.19
C LYS A 1059 29.78 -1.48 7.55
N ASP A 1060 29.95 -0.25 7.09
CA ASP A 1060 31.16 0.57 7.36
C ASP A 1060 32.46 -0.14 6.88
N GLY A 1061 32.41 -0.69 5.66
CA GLY A 1061 33.55 -1.37 5.02
C GLY A 1061 34.01 -2.68 5.70
N LYS A 1062 33.30 -3.15 6.72
CA LYS A 1062 33.59 -4.37 7.51
C LYS A 1062 32.82 -5.58 6.97
N ILE A 1063 33.19 -6.78 7.44
CA ILE A 1063 32.53 -8.06 7.08
C ILE A 1063 31.26 -8.25 7.93
N LYS A 1064 31.38 -8.06 9.24
CA LYS A 1064 30.27 -7.97 10.21
C LYS A 1064 30.38 -6.65 10.96
N ASN A 1065 29.25 -5.96 11.07
CA ASN A 1065 29.00 -4.72 11.81
C ASN A 1065 27.47 -4.51 11.81
N ARG A 1066 26.95 -3.51 12.54
CA ARG A 1066 25.59 -2.98 12.31
C ARG A 1066 25.42 -2.60 10.84
N ILE A 1067 24.20 -2.80 10.32
CA ILE A 1067 23.80 -2.51 8.94
C ILE A 1067 23.06 -1.17 8.94
N TYR A 1068 23.51 -0.24 8.10
CA TYR A 1068 23.01 1.15 8.05
C TYR A 1068 22.08 1.38 6.85
N LEU A 1069 21.26 0.38 6.52
CA LEU A 1069 20.23 0.45 5.49
C LEU A 1069 18.85 0.66 6.14
N TRP A 1070 17.87 1.06 5.33
CA TRP A 1070 16.48 1.00 5.76
C TRP A 1070 16.00 -0.47 5.93
N PRO A 1071 15.36 -0.85 7.06
CA PRO A 1071 14.74 -2.15 7.27
C PRO A 1071 13.40 -2.27 6.50
N GLY A 1072 13.45 -2.15 5.17
CA GLY A 1072 12.25 -2.22 4.35
C GLY A 1072 12.47 -1.90 2.87
N SER A 1073 11.41 -2.02 2.08
CA SER A 1073 11.39 -1.58 0.69
C SER A 1073 11.45 -0.05 0.60
N THR A 1074 11.74 0.48 -0.59
CA THR A 1074 11.72 1.93 -0.80
C THR A 1074 10.35 2.51 -0.55
N ILE A 1075 9.27 1.86 -1.01
CA ILE A 1075 7.91 2.29 -0.68
C ILE A 1075 7.63 2.32 0.84
N HIS A 1076 8.25 1.42 1.63
CA HIS A 1076 8.17 1.49 3.10
C HIS A 1076 8.86 2.73 3.67
N PHE A 1077 10.06 3.07 3.17
CA PHE A 1077 10.78 4.29 3.55
C PHE A 1077 10.00 5.55 3.17
N LEU A 1078 9.60 5.67 1.89
CA LEU A 1078 8.86 6.81 1.37
C LEU A 1078 7.55 7.05 2.13
N LYS A 1079 6.87 5.98 2.58
CA LYS A 1079 5.68 6.09 3.44
C LYS A 1079 6.05 6.61 4.83
N THR A 1080 7.13 6.11 5.43
CA THR A 1080 7.55 6.47 6.80
C THR A 1080 8.06 7.90 6.89
N ILE A 1081 8.90 8.33 5.94
CA ILE A 1081 9.44 9.70 5.90
C ILE A 1081 8.55 10.68 5.11
N LYS A 1082 7.32 10.30 4.72
CA LYS A 1082 6.42 11.20 3.98
C LYS A 1082 6.12 12.46 4.78
N ASP A 1083 5.81 12.32 6.06
CA ASP A 1083 5.34 13.37 6.94
C ASP A 1083 6.11 13.29 8.27
N PRO A 1084 6.78 14.37 8.73
CA PRO A 1084 7.63 14.28 9.92
C PRO A 1084 6.87 13.96 11.21
N ARG A 1085 7.39 12.98 11.96
CA ARG A 1085 6.98 12.66 13.33
C ARG A 1085 7.52 13.72 14.30
N PHE A 1086 6.79 14.82 14.45
CA PHE A 1086 7.23 15.94 15.30
C PHE A 1086 7.28 15.60 16.80
N GLU A 1087 6.60 14.53 17.23
CA GLU A 1087 6.68 13.99 18.61
C GLU A 1087 8.05 13.35 18.94
N ASP A 1088 8.83 12.97 17.93
CA ASP A 1088 10.18 12.39 18.07
C ASP A 1088 11.26 13.49 18.24
N TYR A 1089 10.88 14.78 18.22
CA TYR A 1089 11.81 15.91 18.29
C TYR A 1089 11.77 16.67 19.61
N ASN A 1090 12.94 17.15 20.03
CA ASN A 1090 13.09 18.28 20.92
C ASN A 1090 12.76 19.55 20.13
N ILE A 1091 11.77 20.34 20.58
CA ILE A 1091 11.38 21.60 19.92
C ILE A 1091 11.64 22.77 20.87
N ARG A 1092 12.52 23.68 20.43
CA ARG A 1092 12.99 24.84 21.20
C ARG A 1092 12.42 26.11 20.56
N TYR A 1093 11.50 26.79 21.24
CA TYR A 1093 10.79 27.95 20.68
C TYR A 1093 11.56 29.26 20.84
N ARG A 1094 11.37 30.23 19.92
CA ARG A 1094 11.95 31.59 20.02
C ARG A 1094 11.39 32.38 21.22
N TYR A 1095 10.19 32.03 21.67
CA TYR A 1095 9.50 32.61 22.83
C TYR A 1095 9.02 31.47 23.75
N LYS A 1096 8.94 31.65 25.08
CA LYS A 1096 8.41 30.58 25.99
C LYS A 1096 7.01 30.15 25.65
N ASN A 1097 6.21 31.13 25.24
CA ASN A 1097 4.85 30.84 24.88
C ASN A 1097 4.92 30.17 23.51
N ARG A 1098 4.85 28.84 23.52
CA ARG A 1098 4.78 28.01 22.31
C ARG A 1098 3.64 28.42 21.37
N PHE A 1099 2.65 29.16 21.88
CA PHE A 1099 1.53 29.74 21.13
C PHE A 1099 1.78 31.19 20.63
N ALA A 1100 3.01 31.73 20.72
CA ALA A 1100 3.32 33.07 20.22
C ALA A 1100 3.04 33.24 18.70
N PHE A 1101 3.02 32.14 17.94
CA PHE A 1101 2.64 32.15 16.53
C PHE A 1101 1.18 32.52 16.25
N LEU A 1102 0.28 32.42 17.25
CA LEU A 1102 -1.12 32.85 17.11
C LEU A 1102 -1.23 34.34 16.77
N GLY A 1103 -0.24 35.13 17.20
CA GLY A 1103 -0.16 36.55 16.89
C GLY A 1103 -1.34 37.36 17.44
N ASN A 1104 -1.68 38.45 16.74
CA ASN A 1104 -2.69 39.44 17.13
C ASN A 1104 -4.15 38.97 16.98
N GLY A 1105 -4.38 37.70 16.62
CA GLY A 1105 -5.72 37.14 16.36
C GLY A 1105 -6.21 37.30 14.91
N GLU A 1106 -5.48 38.01 14.05
CA GLU A 1106 -5.77 38.06 12.61
C GLU A 1106 -5.25 36.80 11.90
N VAL A 1107 -5.94 36.34 10.85
CA VAL A 1107 -5.35 35.50 9.78
C VAL A 1107 -4.89 36.34 8.60
N LYS A 1108 -3.97 35.81 7.78
CA LYS A 1108 -3.30 36.50 6.68
C LYS A 1108 -4.21 37.34 5.76
N ALA A 1109 -5.40 36.84 5.43
CA ALA A 1109 -6.36 37.52 4.57
C ALA A 1109 -6.79 38.92 5.08
N HIS A 1110 -6.79 39.17 6.41
CA HIS A 1110 -7.04 40.50 6.97
C HIS A 1110 -6.04 41.56 6.48
N THR A 1111 -4.79 41.15 6.23
CA THR A 1111 -3.71 42.07 5.81
C THR A 1111 -3.83 42.52 4.35
N LYS A 1112 -4.66 41.84 3.55
CA LYS A 1112 -4.80 42.07 2.11
C LYS A 1112 -6.10 42.80 1.78
N LYS A 1113 -5.99 44.07 1.39
CA LYS A 1113 -7.15 44.88 0.96
C LYS A 1113 -7.89 44.22 -0.21
N GLY A 1114 -9.12 43.78 0.04
CA GLY A 1114 -10.02 43.21 -0.97
C GLY A 1114 -10.23 41.69 -0.90
N GLU A 1115 -9.35 40.92 -0.24
CA GLU A 1115 -9.50 39.45 -0.13
C GLU A 1115 -10.48 39.03 0.99
N VAL A 1116 -11.65 39.68 1.08
CA VAL A 1116 -12.67 39.38 2.11
C VAL A 1116 -13.17 37.93 2.01
N LEU A 1117 -13.24 37.36 0.80
CA LEU A 1117 -13.57 35.95 0.59
C LEU A 1117 -12.48 34.99 1.12
N GLY A 1118 -11.23 35.45 1.21
CA GLY A 1118 -10.11 34.71 1.80
C GLY A 1118 -10.20 34.52 3.31
N LEU A 1119 -11.19 35.15 3.97
CA LEU A 1119 -11.55 34.87 5.37
C LEU A 1119 -12.49 33.66 5.51
N ALA A 1120 -13.13 33.21 4.43
CA ALA A 1120 -14.12 32.13 4.42
C ALA A 1120 -13.76 30.87 3.58
N PRO A 1121 -12.48 30.44 3.42
CA PRO A 1121 -12.14 29.29 2.57
C PRO A 1121 -12.68 27.94 3.06
N TYR A 1122 -13.18 27.87 4.30
CA TYR A 1122 -13.92 26.73 4.83
C TYR A 1122 -15.35 26.60 4.26
N VAL A 1123 -15.88 27.65 3.61
CA VAL A 1123 -17.17 27.66 2.91
C VAL A 1123 -16.94 27.19 1.48
N ARG A 1124 -17.20 25.90 1.23
CA ARG A 1124 -16.85 25.19 -0.01
C ARG A 1124 -17.99 24.28 -0.48
N ASN A 1125 -18.23 24.25 -1.80
CA ASN A 1125 -19.35 23.52 -2.44
C ASN A 1125 -19.20 21.99 -2.42
N SER A 1126 -17.97 21.52 -2.30
CA SER A 1126 -17.61 20.15 -1.97
C SER A 1126 -16.46 20.23 -0.97
N ASP A 1127 -16.26 19.21 -0.14
CA ASP A 1127 -15.04 19.15 0.63
C ASP A 1127 -13.89 18.55 -0.18
N HIS A 1128 -12.95 19.43 -0.38
CA HIS A 1128 -11.54 19.20 -0.61
C HIS A 1128 -10.80 19.81 0.59
N GLU A 1129 -9.55 19.41 0.80
CA GLU A 1129 -8.65 20.06 1.75
C GLU A 1129 -8.62 21.57 1.50
N TRP A 1130 -8.78 22.36 2.57
CA TRP A 1130 -8.86 23.82 2.51
C TRP A 1130 -7.80 24.45 3.42
N SER A 1131 -7.39 25.67 3.10
CA SER A 1131 -6.36 26.40 3.84
C SER A 1131 -6.75 27.87 3.99
N ILE A 1132 -6.21 28.54 5.01
CA ILE A 1132 -6.51 29.93 5.38
C ILE A 1132 -5.24 30.82 5.31
N GLU A 1133 -4.38 30.51 4.34
CA GLU A 1133 -2.94 30.84 4.23
C GLU A 1133 -2.55 31.39 2.85
#